data_AF-A0A3Q3D3J9-F1
#
_entry.id   AF-A0A3Q3D3J9-F1
#
_cell.length_a   1.000
_cell.length_b   1.000
_cell.length_c   1.000
_cell.angle_alpha   90.00
_cell.angle_beta   90.00
_cell.angle_gamma   90.00
#
_symmetry.space_group_name_H-M   'P 1'
#
loop_
_entity.id
_entity.type
_entity.pdbx_description
1 polymer ?
#
loop_
_entity_poly.entity_id
_entity_poly.type
_entity_poly.pdbx_seq_one_letter_code
_entity_poly.pdbx_strand_id
1 'polypeptide(L)'
;LSNLKWVRTSQENISDPLKGPGRDHSNNSVSGHFLYVTVPDGGLRKDWAAFQSPPLEPTTSTHPCKMVMYTHQFGPRSGGLTVLVADKSISAAWKRGGALGDVWVKAEVEIVNNSTFQILIMAAVRELAYGGVAVDNIVLSPECRRSNDSMWLEKFPKSPKDPCTVPEKMCDFESDCEGAEDEAACGDFSYSKGSSGWTDTSIGSQGWVLHQNSTAKEEYLYVAEAPGQQLTEAQTRTPLLGPSGPACTLQFDFALTGNPAHIGELSVRVIDSMLGVQPKLWEFSGKTGTEEAAWQPAQVAIGARKHRFQLAFESRAVKLGPSAKIQVKNVHFTGCHANYFPSSSTALTCNFEDGPCGWHQDNSDNFDWTLVDGMDHTIGFGKSFVVDMWSSSLRGAFGRLLSLPLLPSHTGHCLTFFYKIYGTNIGALNVKLFDKDGYEKLLWTRSGAHGNMWHEAHCPVPLQFTTYQLMFEAVRSGFDGQVAIDDVALVAHPCSVPRLCSFEGQQCGYRSSGQVYWVLRNGHTPTATGPKTDHTLETELGFYMMVQTGGSVLPAGAITTLTSPVRIGKAHTECLNFWYHMGSENPGSLSVYMKPMEGERVKIFTDNQDQGDVWRHANGNISSNLMDWQLQFEVIGRGGKDTHVAIDDIFLSAHPCENQGSKCSFEKGMCTWSNTQNIQRDQLDWELTSHEKEMHYSTPSEDHSLGTEKGHFLFLPSSNRTATNQKAQLLGPHLPPTKGTCLKFWLYKQYSTDSQLKVWTLSKGLLNEQLDVTELEGPWRRFDIDIVSTEEYQIVFEGIKGAVGVLALDDIEYTVGVNCAKKVTDGPSNAGGIAASVIVVLLLIGTLIALFIYYLRTQMRVQALTDPSSSSSLEDRGGFGNDNYEADLSVSSGVEPPNRLDLLKSPSIHRPSIFFDSFMFPV
;
A
#
# COMPACT_ATOMS: atom_id res chain seq x y z
N LEU A 1 -46.35 36.40 8.96
CA LEU A 1 -45.26 37.39 8.72
C LEU A 1 -44.15 36.82 7.84
N SER A 2 -43.76 35.55 8.03
CA SER A 2 -43.03 34.81 6.99
C SER A 2 -43.97 34.11 6.01
N ASN A 3 -43.45 33.79 4.83
CA ASN A 3 -44.07 32.84 3.89
C ASN A 3 -43.64 31.40 4.23
N LEU A 4 -42.48 31.24 4.87
CA LEU A 4 -42.04 30.01 5.50
C LEU A 4 -43.03 29.66 6.63
N LYS A 5 -43.43 28.39 6.70
CA LYS A 5 -44.41 27.89 7.68
C LYS A 5 -43.93 26.58 8.27
N TRP A 6 -44.30 26.38 9.53
CA TRP A 6 -44.29 25.05 10.14
C TRP A 6 -45.40 24.20 9.51
N VAL A 7 -45.06 22.99 9.08
CA VAL A 7 -45.96 22.00 8.48
C VAL A 7 -45.99 20.77 9.38
N ARG A 8 -47.18 20.27 9.72
CA ARG A 8 -47.33 18.98 10.40
C ARG A 8 -47.18 17.87 9.36
N THR A 9 -46.16 17.03 9.49
CA THR A 9 -45.79 16.00 8.50
C THR A 9 -45.35 14.71 9.18
N SER A 10 -45.16 13.65 8.39
CA SER A 10 -44.56 12.36 8.76
C SER A 10 -43.44 12.01 7.78
N GLN A 11 -42.59 11.02 8.08
CA GLN A 11 -41.54 10.61 7.15
C GLN A 11 -42.12 10.01 5.85
N GLU A 12 -43.29 9.37 5.91
CA GLU A 12 -44.00 8.88 4.71
C GLU A 12 -44.31 9.98 3.69
N ASN A 13 -44.39 11.25 4.12
CA ASN A 13 -44.59 12.41 3.26
C ASN A 13 -43.28 13.11 2.86
N ILE A 14 -42.12 12.66 3.35
CA ILE A 14 -40.79 13.19 3.05
C ILE A 14 -40.04 12.16 2.21
N SER A 15 -40.06 12.34 0.89
CA SER A 15 -39.59 11.35 -0.10
C SER A 15 -38.08 11.10 -0.15
N ASP A 16 -37.31 11.62 0.80
CA ASP A 16 -35.84 11.67 0.80
C ASP A 16 -35.35 11.79 2.25
N PRO A 17 -34.57 10.84 2.79
CA PRO A 17 -34.09 10.89 4.17
C PRO A 17 -33.17 12.09 4.45
N LEU A 18 -32.56 12.71 3.43
CA LEU A 18 -31.78 13.93 3.62
C LEU A 18 -32.67 15.17 3.86
N LYS A 19 -34.00 15.03 3.77
CA LYS A 19 -34.97 16.13 3.90
C LYS A 19 -35.83 16.10 5.16
N GLY A 20 -35.51 15.29 6.19
CA GLY A 20 -36.19 15.37 7.49
C GLY A 20 -35.84 14.24 8.47
N PRO A 21 -36.46 14.22 9.66
CA PRO A 21 -36.31 13.14 10.63
C PRO A 21 -36.90 11.83 10.09
N GLY A 22 -36.09 10.78 10.01
CA GLY A 22 -36.53 9.48 9.47
C GLY A 22 -37.67 8.79 10.23
N ARG A 23 -37.97 9.22 11.47
CA ARG A 23 -39.06 8.75 12.33
C ARG A 23 -39.53 9.87 13.25
N ASP A 24 -40.76 9.80 13.75
CA ASP A 24 -41.21 10.69 14.83
C ASP A 24 -40.55 10.38 16.18
N HIS A 25 -40.63 11.32 17.13
CA HIS A 25 -40.21 11.04 18.50
C HIS A 25 -41.32 10.35 19.30
N SER A 26 -42.59 10.67 19.03
CA SER A 26 -43.74 10.18 19.81
C SER A 26 -43.83 8.65 19.90
N ASN A 27 -43.75 7.95 18.76
CA ASN A 27 -43.89 6.49 18.69
C ASN A 27 -42.71 5.77 17.98
N ASN A 28 -41.65 6.48 17.62
CA ASN A 28 -40.52 5.98 16.81
C ASN A 28 -40.99 5.34 15.48
N SER A 29 -41.95 5.99 14.81
CA SER A 29 -42.65 5.51 13.62
C SER A 29 -42.44 6.42 12.40
N VAL A 30 -42.44 5.84 11.20
CA VAL A 30 -42.41 6.58 9.92
C VAL A 30 -43.75 7.27 9.61
N SER A 31 -44.86 6.73 10.11
CA SER A 31 -46.22 7.29 10.03
C SER A 31 -46.58 8.22 11.19
N GLY A 32 -45.69 8.31 12.17
CA GLY A 32 -45.77 9.27 13.26
C GLY A 32 -45.60 10.70 12.76
N HIS A 33 -46.05 11.69 13.53
CA HIS A 33 -46.22 13.05 13.02
C HIS A 33 -45.59 14.13 13.91
N PHE A 34 -44.75 14.96 13.31
CA PHE A 34 -44.04 16.06 13.94
C PHE A 34 -44.33 17.40 13.23
N LEU A 35 -43.98 18.53 13.86
CA LEU A 35 -43.93 19.83 13.19
C LEU A 35 -42.57 19.99 12.52
N TYR A 36 -42.54 20.39 11.25
CA TYR A 36 -41.32 20.53 10.47
C TYR A 36 -41.26 21.85 9.71
N VAL A 37 -40.05 22.37 9.51
CA VAL A 37 -39.78 23.49 8.61
C VAL A 37 -38.47 23.27 7.83
N THR A 38 -38.54 23.50 6.53
CA THR A 38 -37.42 23.40 5.58
C THR A 38 -37.65 24.38 4.42
N VAL A 39 -36.68 24.51 3.51
CA VAL A 39 -36.78 25.37 2.33
C VAL A 39 -37.82 24.80 1.36
N PRO A 40 -38.83 25.58 0.92
CA PRO A 40 -39.81 25.14 -0.08
C PRO A 40 -39.18 25.12 -1.48
N ASP A 41 -39.76 24.32 -2.39
CA ASP A 41 -39.21 24.08 -3.75
C ASP A 41 -39.13 25.35 -4.65
N GLY A 42 -39.69 26.47 -4.20
CA GLY A 42 -39.62 27.78 -4.85
C GLY A 42 -38.56 28.75 -4.28
N GLY A 43 -37.65 28.27 -3.44
CA GLY A 43 -36.56 29.05 -2.82
C GLY A 43 -36.98 29.93 -1.63
N LEU A 44 -35.99 30.53 -0.97
CA LEU A 44 -36.18 31.35 0.22
C LEU A 44 -36.49 32.82 -0.11
N ARG A 45 -37.48 33.38 0.60
CA ARG A 45 -37.71 34.84 0.66
C ARG A 45 -37.57 35.41 2.07
N LYS A 46 -37.58 34.55 3.09
CA LYS A 46 -37.32 34.82 4.51
C LYS A 46 -36.87 33.54 5.19
N ASP A 47 -35.79 33.65 5.94
CA ASP A 47 -35.01 32.63 6.63
C ASP A 47 -35.73 31.95 7.81
N TRP A 48 -36.79 32.54 8.37
CA TRP A 48 -37.41 32.03 9.61
C TRP A 48 -38.92 31.77 9.53
N ALA A 49 -39.39 30.87 10.40
CA ALA A 49 -40.80 30.60 10.66
C ALA A 49 -41.06 30.48 12.17
N ALA A 50 -42.22 30.94 12.62
CA ALA A 50 -42.62 30.86 14.03
C ALA A 50 -44.09 30.46 14.19
N PHE A 51 -44.40 29.79 15.30
CA PHE A 51 -45.75 29.63 15.83
C PHE A 51 -45.79 30.06 17.31
N GLN A 52 -46.99 30.24 17.85
CA GLN A 52 -47.20 30.86 19.17
C GLN A 52 -48.27 30.12 20.00
N SER A 53 -48.12 30.14 21.31
CA SER A 53 -49.09 29.60 22.27
C SER A 53 -50.32 30.52 22.41
N PRO A 54 -51.42 30.02 23.02
CA PRO A 54 -52.38 30.88 23.69
C PRO A 54 -51.70 31.75 24.77
N PRO A 55 -52.31 32.87 25.20
CA PRO A 55 -51.89 33.63 26.38
C PRO A 55 -51.85 32.75 27.64
N LEU A 56 -50.83 32.93 28.46
CA LEU A 56 -50.59 32.20 29.71
C LEU A 56 -50.58 33.16 30.92
N GLU A 57 -51.04 32.68 32.07
CA GLU A 57 -51.05 33.42 33.34
C GLU A 57 -49.63 33.71 33.85
N PRO A 58 -49.40 34.78 34.64
CA PRO A 58 -48.12 35.07 35.26
C PRO A 58 -47.58 33.93 36.14
N THR A 59 -46.27 33.71 36.10
CA THR A 59 -45.53 32.70 36.87
C THR A 59 -44.51 33.31 37.83
N THR A 60 -44.04 32.54 38.81
CA THR A 60 -43.06 32.98 39.80
C THR A 60 -41.84 32.07 39.82
N SER A 61 -40.71 32.51 40.40
CA SER A 61 -39.51 31.68 40.54
C SER A 61 -39.70 30.45 41.43
N THR A 62 -40.76 30.38 42.25
CA THR A 62 -41.11 29.17 43.02
C THR A 62 -42.04 28.22 42.27
N HIS A 63 -42.76 28.73 41.25
CA HIS A 63 -43.69 27.96 40.40
C HIS A 63 -43.52 28.42 38.94
N PRO A 64 -42.39 28.11 38.28
CA PRO A 64 -42.16 28.46 36.89
C PRO A 64 -43.05 27.62 35.96
N CYS A 65 -43.46 28.20 34.84
CA CYS A 65 -44.02 27.42 33.74
C CYS A 65 -42.87 26.66 33.08
N LYS A 66 -42.87 25.33 33.12
CA LYS A 66 -41.85 24.51 32.46
C LYS A 66 -42.40 23.98 31.14
N MET A 67 -41.62 24.15 30.06
CA MET A 67 -41.88 23.54 28.76
C MET A 67 -40.82 22.48 28.48
N VAL A 68 -41.27 21.31 28.01
CA VAL A 68 -40.41 20.26 27.44
C VAL A 68 -40.80 20.10 25.97
N MET A 69 -39.83 19.97 25.08
CA MET A 69 -40.05 19.60 23.68
C MET A 69 -38.90 18.74 23.17
N TYR A 70 -39.12 18.01 22.09
CA TYR A 70 -38.07 17.26 21.39
C TYR A 70 -37.78 17.92 20.05
N THR A 71 -36.51 18.14 19.74
CA THR A 71 -36.05 18.96 18.63
C THR A 71 -35.11 18.16 17.74
N HIS A 72 -35.34 18.17 16.43
CA HIS A 72 -34.44 17.59 15.42
C HIS A 72 -33.89 18.74 14.58
N GLN A 73 -32.58 18.84 14.46
CA GLN A 73 -31.88 19.94 13.80
C GLN A 73 -30.84 19.33 12.86
N PHE A 74 -31.25 19.01 11.63
CA PHE A 74 -30.46 18.18 10.73
C PHE A 74 -30.05 18.92 9.46
N GLY A 75 -28.89 18.55 8.91
CA GLY A 75 -28.29 19.12 7.71
C GLY A 75 -27.89 20.60 7.85
N PRO A 76 -27.05 21.13 6.96
CA PRO A 76 -26.53 22.50 7.05
C PRO A 76 -27.64 23.55 6.85
N ARG A 77 -28.80 23.16 6.30
CA ARG A 77 -30.01 23.99 6.23
C ARG A 77 -30.58 24.36 7.60
N SER A 78 -30.29 23.63 8.68
CA SER A 78 -30.73 23.98 10.03
C SER A 78 -29.99 25.21 10.55
N GLY A 79 -30.64 26.38 10.56
CA GLY A 79 -30.07 27.62 11.08
C GLY A 79 -30.12 27.70 12.61
N GLY A 80 -31.16 27.11 13.22
CA GLY A 80 -31.33 26.98 14.66
C GLY A 80 -32.78 27.07 15.11
N LEU A 81 -33.02 26.81 16.39
CA LEU A 81 -34.30 26.93 17.08
C LEU A 81 -34.19 27.90 18.26
N THR A 82 -35.27 28.61 18.57
CA THR A 82 -35.32 29.60 19.66
C THR A 82 -36.72 29.67 20.25
N VAL A 83 -36.80 29.71 21.58
CA VAL A 83 -38.04 29.91 22.34
C VAL A 83 -38.02 31.31 22.92
N LEU A 84 -38.93 32.15 22.44
CA LEU A 84 -39.13 33.51 22.90
C LEU A 84 -40.33 33.59 23.85
N VAL A 85 -40.26 34.49 24.81
CA VAL A 85 -41.37 34.87 25.68
C VAL A 85 -41.78 36.28 25.31
N ALA A 86 -43.05 36.45 24.94
CA ALA A 86 -43.64 37.71 24.56
C ALA A 86 -44.60 38.20 25.66
N ASP A 87 -44.35 39.40 26.17
CA ASP A 87 -45.18 40.14 27.12
C ASP A 87 -45.46 41.56 26.56
N LYS A 88 -45.10 42.61 27.31
CA LYS A 88 -44.98 44.00 26.83
C LYS A 88 -43.74 44.19 25.93
N SER A 89 -42.83 43.23 25.98
CA SER A 89 -41.55 43.12 25.29
C SER A 89 -41.39 41.70 24.74
N ILE A 90 -40.28 41.40 24.05
CA ILE A 90 -39.97 40.03 23.62
C ILE A 90 -38.55 39.70 24.07
N SER A 91 -38.43 38.68 24.92
CA SER A 91 -37.17 38.13 25.41
C SER A 91 -36.97 36.71 24.88
N ALA A 92 -35.74 36.19 24.94
CA ALA A 92 -35.44 34.80 24.63
C ALA A 92 -35.26 34.01 25.91
N ALA A 93 -36.09 32.99 26.14
CA ALA A 93 -35.95 32.07 27.27
C ALA A 93 -34.95 30.95 26.95
N TRP A 94 -34.82 30.56 25.68
CA TRP A 94 -33.92 29.50 25.24
C TRP A 94 -33.53 29.65 23.77
N LYS A 95 -32.33 29.22 23.39
CA LYS A 95 -31.78 29.24 22.03
C LYS A 95 -30.89 28.02 21.79
N ARG A 96 -30.88 27.48 20.57
CA ARG A 96 -29.99 26.40 20.11
C ARG A 96 -29.67 26.62 18.62
N GLY A 97 -28.41 26.91 18.29
CA GLY A 97 -27.99 27.18 16.90
C GLY A 97 -27.79 25.92 16.06
N GLY A 98 -27.66 26.09 14.75
CA GLY A 98 -27.04 25.11 13.84
C GLY A 98 -27.73 23.74 13.74
N ALA A 99 -26.94 22.72 13.47
CA ALA A 99 -27.35 21.32 13.30
C ALA A 99 -26.68 20.41 14.35
N LEU A 100 -27.38 19.34 14.74
CA LEU A 100 -26.96 18.34 15.74
C LEU A 100 -26.89 16.89 15.19
N GLY A 101 -27.15 16.71 13.89
CA GLY A 101 -27.24 15.40 13.23
C GLY A 101 -28.66 14.86 13.13
N ASP A 102 -28.82 13.63 12.63
CA ASP A 102 -30.12 12.93 12.51
C ASP A 102 -30.50 12.31 13.88
N VAL A 103 -30.90 13.17 14.82
CA VAL A 103 -31.25 12.77 16.19
C VAL A 103 -32.29 13.70 16.82
N TRP A 104 -33.23 13.12 17.56
CA TRP A 104 -34.18 13.85 18.39
C TRP A 104 -33.55 14.19 19.74
N VAL A 105 -33.30 15.48 19.99
CA VAL A 105 -32.66 15.97 21.22
C VAL A 105 -33.70 16.68 22.09
N LYS A 106 -33.72 16.37 23.39
CA LYS A 106 -34.61 17.04 24.34
C LYS A 106 -34.26 18.53 24.46
N ALA A 107 -35.26 19.35 24.77
CA ALA A 107 -35.10 20.73 25.19
C ALA A 107 -36.07 21.01 26.34
N GLU A 108 -35.53 21.46 27.47
CA GLU A 108 -36.30 21.96 28.61
C GLU A 108 -36.12 23.47 28.72
N VAL A 109 -37.21 24.19 29.03
CA VAL A 109 -37.24 25.65 29.14
C VAL A 109 -38.07 26.03 30.35
N GLU A 110 -37.47 26.73 31.31
CA GLU A 110 -38.19 27.30 32.45
C GLU A 110 -38.55 28.77 32.19
N ILE A 111 -39.82 29.11 32.41
CA ILE A 111 -40.38 30.43 32.09
C ILE A 111 -40.97 31.06 33.36
N VAL A 112 -40.29 32.12 33.83
CA VAL A 112 -40.72 32.99 34.93
C VAL A 112 -41.07 34.36 34.33
N ASN A 113 -42.36 34.74 34.38
CA ASN A 113 -42.81 36.07 33.93
C ASN A 113 -43.89 36.63 34.86
N ASN A 114 -43.71 37.87 35.32
CA ASN A 114 -44.64 38.54 36.24
C ASN A 114 -45.88 39.14 35.55
N SER A 115 -46.06 38.91 34.25
CA SER A 115 -47.17 39.41 33.45
C SER A 115 -47.68 38.35 32.46
N THR A 116 -48.93 38.48 32.00
CA THR A 116 -49.55 37.57 31.03
C THR A 116 -48.66 37.50 29.77
N PHE A 117 -48.32 36.29 29.32
CA PHE A 117 -47.31 36.09 28.28
C PHE A 117 -47.71 35.05 27.23
N GLN A 118 -47.02 35.06 26.08
CA GLN A 118 -47.10 34.01 25.06
C GLN A 118 -45.71 33.40 24.81
N ILE A 119 -45.67 32.09 24.57
CA ILE A 119 -44.49 31.36 24.12
C ILE A 119 -44.48 31.39 22.59
N LEU A 120 -43.39 31.84 21.99
CA LEU A 120 -43.18 31.81 20.54
C LEU A 120 -42.02 30.87 20.23
N ILE A 121 -42.28 29.83 19.44
CA ILE A 121 -41.25 28.90 18.96
C ILE A 121 -40.87 29.30 17.54
N MET A 122 -39.62 29.73 17.37
CA MET A 122 -39.07 30.27 16.12
C MET A 122 -37.90 29.42 15.65
N ALA A 123 -37.94 28.93 14.42
CA ALA A 123 -36.83 28.27 13.75
C ALA A 123 -36.31 29.11 12.58
N ALA A 124 -35.01 29.03 12.34
CA ALA A 124 -34.32 29.58 11.19
C ALA A 124 -33.82 28.44 10.28
N VAL A 125 -33.93 28.61 8.97
CA VAL A 125 -33.43 27.69 7.95
C VAL A 125 -32.70 28.45 6.84
N ARG A 126 -31.67 27.83 6.24
CA ARG A 126 -30.74 28.46 5.29
C ARG A 126 -30.92 27.95 3.86
N GLU A 127 -30.54 28.72 2.85
CA GLU A 127 -30.68 28.33 1.44
C GLU A 127 -29.58 27.36 0.99
N LEU A 128 -29.64 26.14 1.51
CA LEU A 128 -28.64 25.08 1.33
C LEU A 128 -29.28 23.75 0.91
N ALA A 129 -28.45 22.82 0.41
CA ALA A 129 -28.86 21.59 -0.27
C ALA A 129 -29.90 20.73 0.47
N TYR A 130 -29.69 20.43 1.77
CA TYR A 130 -30.51 19.47 2.51
C TYR A 130 -30.60 19.79 4.02
N GLY A 131 -31.53 19.14 4.72
CA GLY A 131 -31.80 19.34 6.16
C GLY A 131 -33.08 20.10 6.49
N GLY A 132 -33.17 20.62 7.73
CA GLY A 132 -34.29 21.40 8.27
C GLY A 132 -34.38 21.34 9.80
N VAL A 133 -35.45 21.91 10.36
CA VAL A 133 -35.74 21.89 11.81
C VAL A 133 -37.09 21.26 12.08
N ALA A 134 -37.15 20.26 12.95
CA ALA A 134 -38.38 19.64 13.42
C ALA A 134 -38.57 19.77 14.94
N VAL A 135 -39.82 19.76 15.39
CA VAL A 135 -40.21 19.74 16.81
C VAL A 135 -41.37 18.76 16.99
N ASP A 136 -41.27 17.92 18.03
CA ASP A 136 -42.29 16.95 18.45
C ASP A 136 -42.46 16.98 19.99
N ASN A 137 -43.53 16.37 20.50
CA ASN A 137 -43.81 16.19 21.93
C ASN A 137 -43.62 17.45 22.80
N ILE A 138 -44.29 18.55 22.41
CA ILE A 138 -44.33 19.78 23.21
C ILE A 138 -45.29 19.58 24.40
N VAL A 139 -44.74 19.55 25.60
CA VAL A 139 -45.46 19.39 26.87
C VAL A 139 -45.24 20.63 27.75
N LEU A 140 -46.32 21.12 28.37
CA LEU A 140 -46.30 22.23 29.32
C LEU A 140 -46.69 21.74 30.71
N SER A 141 -46.05 22.28 31.75
CA SER A 141 -46.34 21.92 33.15
C SER A 141 -47.67 22.52 33.64
N PRO A 142 -48.26 22.00 34.75
CA PRO A 142 -49.55 22.49 35.28
C PRO A 142 -49.59 23.97 35.68
N GLU A 143 -48.42 24.58 35.88
CA GLU A 143 -48.21 26.00 36.17
C GLU A 143 -48.43 26.88 34.93
N CYS A 144 -48.29 26.33 33.71
CA CYS A 144 -48.51 27.00 32.43
C CYS A 144 -50.02 27.18 32.12
N ARG A 145 -50.76 27.82 33.02
CA ARG A 145 -52.20 28.05 32.91
C ARG A 145 -52.52 29.03 31.80
N ARG A 146 -53.65 28.84 31.11
CA ARG A 146 -54.12 29.76 30.05
C ARG A 146 -54.83 30.96 30.65
N SER A 147 -54.44 32.17 30.24
CA SER A 147 -55.23 33.37 30.50
C SER A 147 -56.33 33.54 29.43
N ASN A 148 -57.41 34.22 29.81
CA ASN A 148 -58.46 34.68 28.89
C ASN A 148 -58.18 36.11 28.33
N ASP A 149 -57.07 36.75 28.73
CA ASP A 149 -56.71 38.09 28.26
C ASP A 149 -56.37 38.11 26.76
N SER A 150 -56.96 39.04 26.02
CA SER A 150 -56.58 39.29 24.62
C SER A 150 -55.29 40.11 24.53
N MET A 151 -54.14 39.44 24.47
CA MET A 151 -52.85 40.09 24.21
C MET A 151 -52.73 40.60 22.77
N TRP A 152 -52.13 41.77 22.57
CA TRP A 152 -51.79 42.32 21.26
C TRP A 152 -50.29 42.63 21.18
N LEU A 153 -49.61 42.03 20.21
CA LEU A 153 -48.18 42.19 19.94
C LEU A 153 -47.96 43.29 18.90
N GLU A 154 -47.63 44.51 19.34
CA GLU A 154 -47.45 45.64 18.41
C GLU A 154 -46.29 45.44 17.42
N LYS A 155 -45.21 44.77 17.83
CA LYS A 155 -44.03 44.50 17.01
C LYS A 155 -43.47 43.11 17.30
N PHE A 156 -43.46 42.26 16.28
CA PHE A 156 -42.64 41.05 16.25
C PHE A 156 -41.15 41.44 16.27
N PRO A 157 -40.25 40.55 16.76
CA PRO A 157 -38.83 40.84 16.75
C PRO A 157 -38.33 40.86 15.30
N LYS A 158 -37.25 41.59 15.05
CA LYS A 158 -36.42 41.32 13.87
C LYS A 158 -35.76 39.94 14.05
N SER A 159 -35.30 39.33 12.97
CA SER A 159 -34.36 38.21 13.09
C SER A 159 -33.18 38.62 14.00
N PRO A 160 -32.56 37.66 14.71
CA PRO A 160 -31.21 37.89 15.24
C PRO A 160 -30.34 38.47 14.13
N LYS A 161 -29.49 39.46 14.45
CA LYS A 161 -28.43 39.81 13.49
C LYS A 161 -27.54 38.58 13.33
N ASP A 162 -27.22 38.25 12.09
CA ASP A 162 -26.43 37.07 11.76
C ASP A 162 -25.01 37.19 12.33
N PRO A 163 -24.53 36.26 13.18
CA PRO A 163 -23.13 35.85 13.09
C PRO A 163 -22.89 35.25 11.69
N CYS A 164 -21.65 35.32 11.22
CA CYS A 164 -21.29 35.36 9.80
C CYS A 164 -22.14 34.47 8.86
N THR A 165 -22.67 35.09 7.80
CA THR A 165 -23.81 34.57 7.03
C THR A 165 -23.53 33.32 6.17
N VAL A 166 -22.26 32.92 6.03
CA VAL A 166 -21.85 31.77 5.23
C VAL A 166 -21.84 30.53 6.12
N PRO A 167 -22.70 29.51 5.89
CA PRO A 167 -22.85 28.37 6.81
C PRO A 167 -21.61 27.49 6.91
N GLU A 168 -20.78 27.49 5.87
CA GLU A 168 -19.50 26.80 5.80
C GLU A 168 -18.44 27.45 6.70
N LYS A 169 -18.54 28.77 6.91
CA LYS A 169 -17.70 29.63 7.77
C LYS A 169 -18.32 29.84 9.14
N MET A 170 -18.51 28.73 9.85
CA MET A 170 -18.97 28.70 11.24
C MET A 170 -18.42 27.44 11.89
N CYS A 171 -17.76 27.56 13.04
CA CYS A 171 -17.01 26.48 13.68
C CYS A 171 -15.93 25.87 12.76
N ASP A 172 -15.35 26.64 11.83
CA ASP A 172 -14.35 26.16 10.86
C ASP A 172 -12.89 26.44 11.28
N PHE A 173 -12.72 26.93 12.52
CA PHE A 173 -11.44 27.30 13.13
C PHE A 173 -10.77 28.53 12.48
N GLU A 174 -11.47 29.30 11.65
CA GLU A 174 -11.07 30.64 11.19
C GLU A 174 -12.01 31.71 11.80
N SER A 175 -11.51 32.95 11.96
CA SER A 175 -12.30 34.06 12.52
C SER A 175 -12.71 35.02 11.39
N ASP A 176 -13.80 34.71 10.68
CA ASP A 176 -14.33 35.57 9.62
C ASP A 176 -15.07 36.81 10.16
N CYS A 177 -15.67 36.71 11.34
CA CYS A 177 -16.37 37.82 11.98
C CYS A 177 -15.40 38.80 12.70
N GLU A 178 -15.71 40.10 12.67
CA GLU A 178 -14.94 41.18 13.36
C GLU A 178 -14.76 40.99 14.89
N GLY A 179 -15.46 40.03 15.49
CA GLY A 179 -15.37 39.67 16.90
C GLY A 179 -15.38 38.16 17.17
N ALA A 180 -15.03 37.32 16.18
CA ALA A 180 -15.06 35.85 16.25
C ALA A 180 -16.42 35.27 16.73
N GLU A 181 -17.55 35.91 16.39
CA GLU A 181 -18.90 35.49 16.85
C GLU A 181 -19.37 34.17 16.22
N ASP A 182 -18.77 33.81 15.10
CA ASP A 182 -18.80 32.52 14.39
C ASP A 182 -18.19 31.39 15.23
N GLU A 183 -16.96 31.57 15.73
CA GLU A 183 -16.26 30.54 16.53
C GLU A 183 -16.65 30.54 18.02
N ALA A 184 -17.15 31.67 18.53
CA ALA A 184 -17.32 31.91 19.96
C ALA A 184 -18.28 30.94 20.70
N ALA A 185 -19.03 30.10 19.99
CA ALA A 185 -19.97 29.13 20.56
C ALA A 185 -19.73 27.68 20.09
N CYS A 186 -18.53 27.35 19.59
CA CYS A 186 -18.24 26.08 18.93
C CYS A 186 -17.71 24.96 19.83
N GLY A 187 -17.64 25.18 21.15
CA GLY A 187 -17.16 24.20 22.13
C GLY A 187 -15.82 24.54 22.79
N ASP A 188 -15.12 25.57 22.31
CA ASP A 188 -13.80 25.98 22.82
C ASP A 188 -13.91 27.00 23.98
N PHE A 189 -13.50 26.59 25.16
CA PHE A 189 -13.59 27.36 26.42
C PHE A 189 -12.70 28.62 26.42
N SER A 190 -11.83 28.80 25.42
CA SER A 190 -11.08 30.06 25.22
C SER A 190 -12.00 31.23 24.88
N TYR A 191 -13.17 30.97 24.29
CA TYR A 191 -14.17 32.00 23.97
C TYR A 191 -15.23 32.14 25.07
N SER A 192 -15.67 33.39 25.29
CA SER A 192 -16.66 33.78 26.33
C SER A 192 -18.05 33.11 26.26
N LYS A 193 -18.34 32.31 25.24
CA LYS A 193 -19.56 31.48 25.14
C LYS A 193 -19.25 30.03 24.71
N GLY A 194 -17.99 29.63 24.57
CA GLY A 194 -17.64 28.38 23.90
C GLY A 194 -18.04 27.14 24.68
N SER A 195 -17.97 27.21 26.01
CA SER A 195 -18.54 26.20 26.93
C SER A 195 -20.04 25.94 26.67
N SER A 196 -20.81 26.94 26.24
CA SER A 196 -22.23 26.81 25.89
C SER A 196 -22.51 26.18 24.51
N GLY A 197 -21.48 25.88 23.72
CA GLY A 197 -21.62 25.08 22.50
C GLY A 197 -21.97 23.62 22.77
N TRP A 198 -21.53 23.09 23.92
CA TRP A 198 -21.73 21.69 24.30
C TRP A 198 -23.20 21.41 24.65
N THR A 199 -23.84 20.57 23.85
CA THR A 199 -25.24 20.19 23.99
C THR A 199 -25.36 18.74 24.44
N ASP A 200 -26.01 18.51 25.59
CA ASP A 200 -26.37 17.15 26.01
C ASP A 200 -27.34 16.51 25.02
N THR A 201 -27.08 15.24 24.70
CA THR A 201 -27.84 14.37 23.80
C THR A 201 -28.22 13.05 24.47
N SER A 202 -28.22 13.01 25.80
CA SER A 202 -28.33 11.77 26.58
C SER A 202 -29.76 11.25 26.64
N ILE A 203 -29.91 9.94 26.43
CA ILE A 203 -31.21 9.22 26.43
C ILE A 203 -31.42 8.43 27.75
N GLY A 204 -30.32 8.16 28.47
CA GLY A 204 -30.30 7.32 29.67
C GLY A 204 -30.56 8.06 30.99
N SER A 205 -30.31 7.35 32.09
CA SER A 205 -30.44 7.87 33.46
C SER A 205 -29.28 8.78 33.91
N GLN A 206 -28.35 9.09 33.01
CA GLN A 206 -27.19 9.95 33.22
C GLN A 206 -27.13 10.97 32.08
N GLY A 207 -26.72 12.19 32.37
CA GLY A 207 -26.61 13.25 31.37
C GLY A 207 -25.62 14.35 31.78
N TRP A 208 -25.18 15.15 30.82
CA TRP A 208 -24.21 16.21 31.04
C TRP A 208 -24.89 17.53 31.40
N VAL A 209 -24.31 18.23 32.38
CA VAL A 209 -24.73 19.56 32.82
C VAL A 209 -23.52 20.49 32.77
N LEU A 210 -23.73 21.71 32.25
CA LEU A 210 -22.73 22.77 32.27
C LEU A 210 -22.85 23.56 33.58
N HIS A 211 -21.79 23.59 34.38
CA HIS A 211 -21.63 24.50 35.50
C HIS A 211 -20.98 25.81 35.03
N GLN A 212 -21.56 26.95 35.39
CA GLN A 212 -20.97 28.28 35.19
C GLN A 212 -21.11 29.12 36.46
N ASN A 213 -19.99 29.51 37.05
CA ASN A 213 -19.95 30.39 38.22
C ASN A 213 -19.30 31.73 37.85
N SER A 214 -20.12 32.68 37.44
CA SER A 214 -19.70 34.03 37.00
C SER A 214 -19.04 34.87 38.09
N THR A 215 -19.18 34.51 39.38
CA THR A 215 -18.42 35.10 40.50
C THR A 215 -17.04 34.48 40.72
N ALA A 216 -16.82 33.22 40.34
CA ALA A 216 -15.54 32.52 40.50
C ALA A 216 -14.71 32.43 39.20
N LYS A 217 -15.33 32.68 38.03
CA LYS A 217 -14.81 32.31 36.70
C LYS A 217 -14.51 30.81 36.56
N GLU A 218 -15.35 29.98 37.19
CA GLU A 218 -15.24 28.53 37.10
C GLU A 218 -16.32 27.99 36.17
N GLU A 219 -15.91 27.31 35.10
CA GLU A 219 -16.79 26.67 34.13
C GLU A 219 -16.33 25.24 33.84
N TYR A 220 -17.24 24.27 33.94
CA TYR A 220 -16.96 22.86 33.66
C TYR A 220 -18.23 22.09 33.28
N LEU A 221 -18.07 21.08 32.44
CA LEU A 221 -19.09 20.06 32.18
C LEU A 221 -19.00 18.97 33.26
N TYR A 222 -20.12 18.46 33.74
CA TYR A 222 -20.15 17.33 34.67
C TYR A 222 -21.33 16.39 34.41
N VAL A 223 -21.19 15.13 34.80
CA VAL A 223 -22.25 14.12 34.68
C VAL A 223 -23.16 14.18 35.91
N ALA A 224 -24.47 14.22 35.67
CA ALA A 224 -25.53 14.26 36.68
C ALA A 224 -26.60 13.20 36.39
N GLU A 225 -27.51 12.99 37.35
CA GLU A 225 -28.68 12.12 37.15
C GLU A 225 -29.64 12.77 36.15
N ALA A 226 -30.05 12.02 35.13
CA ALA A 226 -30.98 12.45 34.10
C ALA A 226 -32.30 11.66 34.18
N PRO A 227 -33.44 12.22 33.74
CA PRO A 227 -34.76 11.58 33.88
C PRO A 227 -35.01 10.42 32.90
N GLY A 228 -34.03 10.01 32.09
CA GLY A 228 -34.15 8.85 31.20
C GLY A 228 -34.07 7.52 31.97
N GLN A 229 -34.54 6.45 31.33
CA GLN A 229 -34.59 5.11 31.95
C GLN A 229 -33.75 4.06 31.19
N GLN A 230 -33.07 4.46 30.11
CA GLN A 230 -32.17 3.58 29.38
C GLN A 230 -30.78 3.53 30.03
N LEU A 231 -30.05 2.44 29.82
CA LEU A 231 -28.68 2.22 30.33
C LEU A 231 -27.61 2.65 29.29
N THR A 232 -27.88 3.72 28.54
CA THR A 232 -26.92 4.31 27.60
C THR A 232 -25.85 5.12 28.34
N GLU A 233 -24.73 5.38 27.67
CA GLU A 233 -23.78 6.42 28.07
C GLU A 233 -24.45 7.81 28.07
N ALA A 234 -23.94 8.70 28.92
CA ALA A 234 -24.21 10.14 28.87
C ALA A 234 -23.33 10.75 27.78
N GLN A 235 -23.94 11.43 26.80
CA GLN A 235 -23.26 11.97 25.62
C GLN A 235 -23.56 13.45 25.44
N THR A 236 -22.53 14.30 25.52
CA THR A 236 -22.62 15.71 25.12
C THR A 236 -21.81 15.96 23.85
N ARG A 237 -22.34 16.78 22.94
CA ARG A 237 -21.76 17.03 21.61
C ARG A 237 -21.47 18.50 21.35
N THR A 238 -20.45 18.78 20.56
CA THR A 238 -20.25 20.09 19.92
C THR A 238 -21.35 20.40 18.90
N PRO A 239 -21.47 21.65 18.44
CA PRO A 239 -22.05 21.94 17.13
C PRO A 239 -21.27 21.22 16.03
N LEU A 240 -21.81 21.24 14.81
CA LEU A 240 -21.11 20.72 13.64
C LEU A 240 -19.87 21.60 13.32
N LEU A 241 -18.67 21.09 13.54
CA LEU A 241 -17.39 21.74 13.24
C LEU A 241 -17.08 21.70 11.73
N GLY A 242 -16.12 22.50 11.27
CA GLY A 242 -15.61 22.49 9.90
C GLY A 242 -14.69 21.31 9.60
N PRO A 243 -14.15 21.22 8.36
CA PRO A 243 -13.03 20.34 8.05
C PRO A 243 -11.80 20.73 8.89
N SER A 244 -10.93 19.77 9.22
CA SER A 244 -9.74 20.03 10.06
C SER A 244 -8.41 19.63 9.40
N GLY A 245 -7.34 20.34 9.76
CA GLY A 245 -5.97 20.06 9.33
C GLY A 245 -5.31 18.92 10.12
N PRO A 246 -4.19 18.34 9.63
CA PRO A 246 -3.56 17.16 10.23
C PRO A 246 -2.99 17.39 11.64
N ALA A 247 -2.65 18.63 12.00
CA ALA A 247 -2.17 18.99 13.33
C ALA A 247 -3.30 19.33 14.33
N CYS A 248 -4.57 19.05 13.98
CA CYS A 248 -5.70 19.31 14.88
C CYS A 248 -5.63 18.41 16.13
N THR A 249 -5.43 19.02 17.31
CA THR A 249 -5.55 18.33 18.60
C THR A 249 -6.52 19.03 19.53
N LEU A 250 -7.33 18.24 20.23
CA LEU A 250 -8.15 18.65 21.37
C LEU A 250 -7.29 18.59 22.63
N GLN A 251 -7.37 19.61 23.48
CA GLN A 251 -6.80 19.61 24.83
C GLN A 251 -7.89 19.88 25.86
N PHE A 252 -7.93 19.12 26.95
CA PHE A 252 -8.90 19.28 28.04
C PHE A 252 -8.36 18.74 29.38
N ASP A 253 -8.88 19.27 30.49
CA ASP A 253 -8.68 18.66 31.81
C ASP A 253 -9.90 17.80 32.16
N PHE A 254 -9.68 16.60 32.70
CA PHE A 254 -10.73 15.71 33.19
C PHE A 254 -10.51 15.28 34.64
N ALA A 255 -11.60 14.91 35.32
CA ALA A 255 -11.55 14.39 36.69
C ALA A 255 -12.63 13.31 36.90
N LEU A 256 -12.24 12.13 37.35
CA LEU A 256 -13.13 11.05 37.79
C LEU A 256 -12.88 10.81 39.28
N THR A 257 -13.62 11.50 40.13
CA THR A 257 -13.32 11.64 41.56
C THR A 257 -14.36 10.98 42.44
N GLY A 258 -13.97 10.49 43.61
CA GLY A 258 -14.92 10.02 44.62
C GLY A 258 -14.45 8.89 45.53
N ASN A 259 -15.41 8.27 46.23
CA ASN A 259 -15.16 7.19 47.18
C ASN A 259 -14.98 5.79 46.55
N PRO A 260 -15.76 5.35 45.52
CA PRO A 260 -15.59 4.04 44.91
C PRO A 260 -14.16 3.79 44.37
N ALA A 261 -13.77 2.52 44.22
CA ALA A 261 -12.48 2.16 43.63
C ALA A 261 -12.41 2.48 42.12
N HIS A 262 -13.52 2.29 41.42
CA HIS A 262 -13.74 2.66 40.02
C HIS A 262 -14.98 3.55 39.96
N ILE A 263 -14.85 4.74 39.36
CA ILE A 263 -15.92 5.75 39.28
C ILE A 263 -16.75 5.52 38.02
N GLY A 264 -16.08 5.19 36.91
CA GLY A 264 -16.69 4.96 35.62
C GLY A 264 -15.73 5.16 34.45
N GLU A 265 -16.33 5.41 33.30
CA GLU A 265 -15.68 5.57 31.99
C GLU A 265 -15.92 6.99 31.45
N LEU A 266 -14.91 7.54 30.77
CA LEU A 266 -14.98 8.77 29.98
C LEU A 266 -14.21 8.57 28.67
N SER A 267 -14.77 8.99 27.54
CA SER A 267 -14.15 8.83 26.23
C SER A 267 -14.51 9.98 25.28
N VAL A 268 -13.66 10.18 24.26
CA VAL A 268 -13.83 11.18 23.20
C VAL A 268 -14.05 10.47 21.88
N ARG A 269 -15.06 10.89 21.12
CA ARG A 269 -15.40 10.31 19.81
C ARG A 269 -15.67 11.38 18.75
N VAL A 270 -15.28 11.10 17.51
CA VAL A 270 -15.70 11.85 16.31
C VAL A 270 -17.00 11.27 15.74
N ILE A 271 -17.89 12.15 15.29
CA ILE A 271 -19.08 11.79 14.52
C ILE A 271 -19.02 12.59 13.22
N ASP A 272 -18.59 11.95 12.14
CA ASP A 272 -18.47 12.54 10.81
C ASP A 272 -19.87 12.71 10.17
N SER A 273 -20.08 13.83 9.48
CA SER A 273 -21.39 14.17 8.87
C SER A 273 -21.81 13.28 7.70
N MET A 274 -20.86 12.56 7.08
CA MET A 274 -21.07 11.67 5.93
C MET A 274 -20.81 10.20 6.29
N LEU A 275 -19.76 9.92 7.07
CA LEU A 275 -19.33 8.58 7.48
C LEU A 275 -19.95 8.12 8.80
N GLY A 276 -20.57 9.04 9.56
CA GLY A 276 -21.24 8.74 10.82
C GLY A 276 -20.29 8.53 12.00
N VAL A 277 -20.71 7.68 12.93
CA VAL A 277 -20.06 7.46 14.23
C VAL A 277 -18.73 6.72 14.07
N GLN A 278 -17.61 7.40 14.38
CA GLN A 278 -16.25 6.86 14.24
C GLN A 278 -15.80 6.09 15.51
N PRO A 279 -14.64 5.41 15.48
CA PRO A 279 -14.00 4.89 16.69
C PRO A 279 -13.79 5.96 17.78
N LYS A 280 -13.58 5.52 19.02
CA LYS A 280 -13.16 6.41 20.12
C LYS A 280 -11.72 6.85 19.84
N LEU A 281 -11.46 8.16 19.88
CA LEU A 281 -10.11 8.72 19.77
C LEU A 281 -9.31 8.57 21.08
N TRP A 282 -10.02 8.49 22.20
CA TRP A 282 -9.44 8.42 23.54
C TRP A 282 -10.45 7.83 24.52
N GLU A 283 -9.98 7.06 25.49
CA GLU A 283 -10.80 6.46 26.55
C GLU A 283 -10.01 6.32 27.86
N PHE A 284 -10.68 6.62 28.97
CA PHE A 284 -10.18 6.41 30.33
C PHE A 284 -11.26 5.73 31.17
N SER A 285 -10.93 4.56 31.72
CA SER A 285 -11.78 3.78 32.63
C SER A 285 -11.07 3.66 33.98
N GLY A 286 -11.66 4.20 35.05
CA GLY A 286 -10.96 4.24 36.34
C GLY A 286 -11.41 5.33 37.31
N LYS A 287 -10.42 6.09 37.79
CA LYS A 287 -10.50 7.10 38.85
C LYS A 287 -9.25 7.98 38.80
N THR A 288 -9.38 9.30 38.89
CA THR A 288 -8.23 10.23 38.97
C THR A 288 -7.86 10.60 40.41
N GLY A 289 -8.80 10.54 41.37
CA GLY A 289 -8.50 10.76 42.78
C GLY A 289 -9.71 10.68 43.72
N THR A 290 -9.49 11.03 44.99
CA THR A 290 -10.53 11.07 46.04
C THR A 290 -11.12 12.45 46.28
N GLU A 291 -10.45 13.51 45.81
CA GLU A 291 -10.83 14.92 46.03
C GLU A 291 -11.18 15.60 44.70
N GLU A 292 -12.05 16.61 44.74
CA GLU A 292 -12.56 17.32 43.54
C GLU A 292 -11.47 18.12 42.78
N ALA A 293 -10.28 18.27 43.38
CA ALA A 293 -9.12 18.91 42.77
C ALA A 293 -8.22 17.95 41.97
N ALA A 294 -8.51 16.64 41.93
CA ALA A 294 -7.71 15.63 41.22
C ALA A 294 -7.97 15.62 39.69
N TRP A 295 -7.66 16.76 39.05
CA TRP A 295 -7.70 16.93 37.60
C TRP A 295 -6.47 16.29 36.94
N GLN A 296 -6.65 15.77 35.73
CA GLN A 296 -5.59 15.28 34.85
C GLN A 296 -5.75 15.92 33.47
N PRO A 297 -4.68 16.40 32.83
CA PRO A 297 -4.74 16.89 31.45
C PRO A 297 -4.80 15.72 30.47
N ALA A 298 -5.51 15.91 29.37
CA ALA A 298 -5.53 15.01 28.21
C ALA A 298 -5.34 15.84 26.93
N GLN A 299 -4.54 15.29 26.01
CA GLN A 299 -4.42 15.78 24.64
C GLN A 299 -4.77 14.64 23.69
N VAL A 300 -5.61 14.92 22.70
CA VAL A 300 -6.17 13.93 21.77
C VAL A 300 -6.04 14.45 20.35
N ALA A 301 -5.36 13.69 19.48
CA ALA A 301 -5.27 14.03 18.07
C ALA A 301 -6.61 13.76 17.38
N ILE A 302 -7.21 14.81 16.80
CA ILE A 302 -8.39 14.70 15.93
C ILE A 302 -7.94 14.36 14.50
N GLY A 303 -6.77 14.88 14.09
CA GLY A 303 -6.20 14.68 12.76
C GLY A 303 -6.96 15.43 11.67
N ALA A 304 -6.61 15.11 10.41
CA ALA A 304 -7.25 15.71 9.25
C ALA A 304 -8.66 15.13 9.05
N ARG A 305 -9.67 16.00 8.87
CA ARG A 305 -11.06 15.60 8.62
C ARG A 305 -11.57 16.32 7.38
N LYS A 306 -11.91 15.53 6.36
CA LYS A 306 -12.35 16.00 5.03
C LYS A 306 -13.79 16.53 5.02
N HIS A 307 -14.65 15.93 5.82
CA HIS A 307 -16.02 16.39 6.04
C HIS A 307 -16.13 17.14 7.36
N ARG A 308 -17.26 17.82 7.52
CA ARG A 308 -17.67 18.41 8.81
C ARG A 308 -17.97 17.31 9.81
N PHE A 309 -17.70 17.54 11.10
CA PHE A 309 -17.87 16.53 12.15
C PHE A 309 -18.35 17.15 13.47
N GLN A 310 -18.86 16.33 14.38
CA GLN A 310 -19.05 16.69 15.79
C GLN A 310 -18.04 15.92 16.64
N LEU A 311 -17.67 16.48 17.79
CA LEU A 311 -17.03 15.74 18.86
C LEU A 311 -18.04 15.44 19.96
N ALA A 312 -17.92 14.24 20.52
CA ALA A 312 -18.74 13.76 21.62
C ALA A 312 -17.87 13.38 22.82
N PHE A 313 -18.21 13.90 24.01
CA PHE A 313 -17.77 13.31 25.27
C PHE A 313 -18.81 12.26 25.71
N GLU A 314 -18.41 11.00 25.71
CA GLU A 314 -19.21 9.84 26.12
C GLU A 314 -18.74 9.37 27.49
N SER A 315 -19.66 9.17 28.44
CA SER A 315 -19.33 8.73 29.79
C SER A 315 -20.36 7.78 30.41
N ARG A 316 -19.91 6.95 31.35
CA ARG A 316 -20.74 6.04 32.13
C ARG A 316 -20.22 6.00 33.56
N ALA A 317 -20.91 6.67 34.49
CA ALA A 317 -20.63 6.50 35.92
C ALA A 317 -21.23 5.17 36.42
N VAL A 318 -20.50 4.43 37.24
CA VAL A 318 -21.00 3.19 37.88
C VAL A 318 -22.09 3.51 38.90
N LYS A 319 -21.94 4.63 39.60
CA LYS A 319 -22.91 5.15 40.57
C LYS A 319 -22.75 6.66 40.71
N LEU A 320 -23.81 7.40 40.39
CA LEU A 320 -23.89 8.84 40.65
C LEU A 320 -24.22 9.10 42.14
N GLY A 321 -23.82 10.28 42.62
CA GLY A 321 -24.08 10.73 43.99
C GLY A 321 -23.11 11.81 44.44
N PRO A 322 -23.29 12.41 45.63
CA PRO A 322 -22.49 13.54 46.10
C PRO A 322 -21.00 13.20 46.34
N SER A 323 -20.63 11.91 46.33
CA SER A 323 -19.25 11.42 46.53
C SER A 323 -18.70 10.63 45.34
N ALA A 324 -19.25 10.85 44.14
CA ALA A 324 -18.73 10.33 42.86
C ALA A 324 -19.08 11.29 41.72
N LYS A 325 -18.06 11.88 41.08
CA LYS A 325 -18.22 12.89 40.00
C LYS A 325 -17.35 12.54 38.80
N ILE A 326 -17.88 12.81 37.60
CA ILE A 326 -17.13 12.83 36.33
C ILE A 326 -17.25 14.26 35.79
N GLN A 327 -16.11 14.91 35.54
CA GLN A 327 -16.03 16.33 35.19
C GLN A 327 -15.00 16.58 34.07
N VAL A 328 -15.25 17.58 33.22
CA VAL A 328 -14.37 18.03 32.12
C VAL A 328 -14.36 19.56 32.05
N LYS A 329 -13.19 20.16 31.86
CA LYS A 329 -13.02 21.63 31.73
C LYS A 329 -11.86 21.97 30.78
N ASN A 330 -11.62 23.27 30.57
CA ASN A 330 -10.48 23.80 29.81
C ASN A 330 -10.37 23.22 28.39
N VAL A 331 -11.52 22.88 27.79
CA VAL A 331 -11.59 22.24 26.47
C VAL A 331 -11.25 23.27 25.39
N HIS A 332 -10.17 23.04 24.64
CA HIS A 332 -9.73 23.94 23.57
C HIS A 332 -9.10 23.19 22.38
N PHE A 333 -9.11 23.84 21.22
CA PHE A 333 -8.57 23.32 19.97
C PHE A 333 -7.26 23.99 19.59
N THR A 334 -6.29 23.20 19.13
CA THR A 334 -5.00 23.70 18.65
C THR A 334 -4.67 23.13 17.27
N GLY A 335 -4.26 23.99 16.34
CA GLY A 335 -3.82 23.57 14.99
C GLY A 335 -4.93 23.03 14.08
N CYS A 336 -6.21 23.31 14.38
CA CYS A 336 -7.33 22.63 13.74
C CYS A 336 -7.79 23.16 12.38
N HIS A 337 -7.39 24.36 11.97
CA HIS A 337 -7.76 24.93 10.67
C HIS A 337 -7.39 24.02 9.50
N ALA A 338 -8.27 23.89 8.51
CA ALA A 338 -8.14 22.95 7.40
C ALA A 338 -6.83 23.11 6.59
N ASN A 339 -6.29 24.33 6.49
CA ASN A 339 -5.06 24.63 5.76
C ASN A 339 -3.82 24.75 6.69
N TYR A 340 -3.95 24.47 7.99
CA TYR A 340 -2.83 24.51 8.93
C TYR A 340 -2.02 23.22 8.89
N PHE A 341 -0.84 23.32 8.27
CA PHE A 341 0.18 22.27 8.26
C PHE A 341 1.36 22.71 9.16
N PRO A 342 1.86 21.86 10.06
CA PRO A 342 2.91 22.24 11.00
C PRO A 342 4.23 22.49 10.23
N SER A 343 4.85 23.63 10.48
CA SER A 343 5.99 24.12 9.68
C SER A 343 7.31 23.42 10.05
N SER A 344 7.49 22.18 9.57
CA SER A 344 8.75 21.46 9.61
C SER A 344 9.23 21.14 8.19
N SER A 345 10.33 21.78 7.77
CA SER A 345 10.93 21.56 6.44
C SER A 345 11.82 20.30 6.38
N THR A 346 11.88 19.51 7.45
CA THR A 346 12.54 18.20 7.53
C THR A 346 11.55 17.04 7.70
N ALA A 347 10.24 17.30 7.62
CA ALA A 347 9.19 16.46 8.21
C ALA A 347 9.04 15.02 7.66
N LEU A 348 9.57 14.71 6.47
CA LEU A 348 9.43 13.37 5.87
C LEU A 348 10.62 12.44 6.12
N THR A 349 11.56 12.84 6.98
CA THR A 349 12.50 11.91 7.64
C THR A 349 11.96 11.58 9.03
N CYS A 350 11.59 10.32 9.24
CA CYS A 350 10.91 9.85 10.44
C CYS A 350 11.16 8.34 10.69
N ASN A 351 11.63 8.01 11.88
CA ASN A 351 11.69 6.66 12.46
C ASN A 351 10.59 6.46 13.53
N PHE A 352 9.52 7.25 13.45
CA PHE A 352 8.25 7.19 14.20
C PHE A 352 8.28 7.20 15.76
N GLU A 353 9.44 7.13 16.41
CA GLU A 353 9.61 7.17 17.87
C GLU A 353 8.91 8.37 18.54
N ASP A 354 9.21 9.58 18.07
CA ASP A 354 8.66 10.85 18.56
C ASP A 354 7.27 11.18 17.94
N GLY A 355 6.63 10.21 17.28
CA GLY A 355 5.33 10.34 16.62
C GLY A 355 5.43 10.42 15.09
N PRO A 356 4.35 10.81 14.40
CA PRO A 356 4.19 10.57 12.96
C PRO A 356 4.96 11.54 12.04
N CYS A 357 5.71 12.49 12.60
CA CYS A 357 6.42 13.55 11.88
C CYS A 357 5.53 14.28 10.85
N GLY A 358 5.86 14.19 9.55
CA GLY A 358 5.11 14.75 8.43
C GLY A 358 4.17 13.76 7.74
N TRP A 359 3.82 12.65 8.37
CA TRP A 359 2.82 11.69 7.89
C TRP A 359 1.52 11.83 8.70
N HIS A 360 0.38 11.54 8.08
CA HIS A 360 -0.93 11.56 8.74
C HIS A 360 -1.91 10.62 8.04
N GLN A 361 -2.89 10.11 8.78
CA GLN A 361 -3.86 9.13 8.29
C GLN A 361 -5.01 9.79 7.49
N ASP A 362 -5.37 9.22 6.34
CA ASP A 362 -6.55 9.60 5.54
C ASP A 362 -7.83 9.03 6.18
N ASN A 363 -8.41 9.80 7.10
CA ASN A 363 -9.67 9.47 7.77
C ASN A 363 -10.91 9.47 6.82
N SER A 364 -10.72 9.37 5.50
CA SER A 364 -11.77 9.17 4.49
C SER A 364 -11.61 7.88 3.66
N ASP A 365 -10.68 6.98 4.04
CA ASP A 365 -10.46 5.68 3.42
C ASP A 365 -11.35 4.54 4.00
N ASN A 366 -10.86 3.30 4.08
CA ASN A 366 -11.59 2.17 4.63
C ASN A 366 -11.02 1.59 5.94
N PHE A 367 -9.77 1.89 6.29
CA PHE A 367 -9.12 1.43 7.53
C PHE A 367 -7.86 2.24 7.83
N ASP A 368 -7.67 2.57 9.10
CA ASP A 368 -6.59 3.46 9.53
C ASP A 368 -5.23 2.77 9.70
N TRP A 369 -4.16 3.44 9.25
CA TRP A 369 -2.79 3.14 9.69
C TRP A 369 -2.62 3.53 11.17
N THR A 370 -2.08 2.64 11.98
CA THR A 370 -1.86 2.86 13.42
C THR A 370 -0.37 2.87 13.77
N LEU A 371 0.03 3.66 14.77
CA LEU A 371 1.38 3.65 15.31
C LEU A 371 1.44 2.60 16.44
N VAL A 372 2.37 1.64 16.34
CA VAL A 372 2.42 0.46 17.23
C VAL A 372 3.81 0.31 17.85
N ASP A 373 3.87 0.22 19.18
CA ASP A 373 5.09 -0.06 19.95
C ASP A 373 5.50 -1.54 19.83
N GLY A 374 6.81 -1.83 19.90
CA GLY A 374 7.36 -3.19 19.94
C GLY A 374 7.66 -3.81 18.57
N MET A 375 7.56 -3.02 17.50
CA MET A 375 8.11 -3.35 16.18
C MET A 375 8.72 -2.09 15.57
N ASP A 376 10.04 -2.08 15.40
CA ASP A 376 10.76 -1.12 14.56
C ASP A 376 11.96 -1.83 13.90
N HIS A 377 12.63 -1.13 12.99
CA HIS A 377 13.78 -1.61 12.23
C HIS A 377 15.13 -1.20 12.84
N THR A 378 15.21 -0.01 13.45
CA THR A 378 16.46 0.62 13.90
C THR A 378 16.93 0.12 15.29
N ILE A 379 16.03 -0.13 16.26
CA ILE A 379 16.38 -0.69 17.58
C ILE A 379 15.72 -2.04 17.92
N GLY A 380 14.74 -2.48 17.13
CA GLY A 380 13.95 -3.71 17.34
C GLY A 380 12.88 -3.63 18.45
N PHE A 381 12.79 -2.50 19.16
CA PHE A 381 11.89 -2.27 20.31
C PHE A 381 11.33 -0.84 20.34
N GLY A 382 11.30 -0.18 19.19
CA GLY A 382 10.71 1.14 18.96
C GLY A 382 9.27 1.06 18.46
N LYS A 383 8.90 1.96 17.54
CA LYS A 383 7.57 2.09 16.93
C LYS A 383 7.62 2.10 15.42
N SER A 384 6.62 1.50 14.79
CA SER A 384 6.40 1.61 13.33
C SER A 384 4.94 1.88 13.00
N PHE A 385 4.69 2.36 11.77
CA PHE A 385 3.33 2.50 11.26
C PHE A 385 2.85 1.17 10.69
N VAL A 386 1.70 0.69 11.17
CA VAL A 386 1.20 -0.67 10.99
C VAL A 386 -0.26 -0.66 10.54
N VAL A 387 -0.60 -1.61 9.66
CA VAL A 387 -1.98 -2.01 9.35
C VAL A 387 -2.18 -3.48 9.69
N ASP A 388 -3.20 -3.74 10.50
CA ASP A 388 -3.77 -5.06 10.80
C ASP A 388 -4.67 -5.53 9.64
N MET A 389 -4.34 -6.68 9.02
CA MET A 389 -5.15 -7.28 7.94
C MET A 389 -6.03 -8.45 8.42
N TRP A 390 -6.20 -8.67 9.72
CA TRP A 390 -6.92 -9.82 10.29
C TRP A 390 -8.44 -9.62 10.46
N SER A 391 -8.94 -8.37 10.42
CA SER A 391 -10.39 -8.08 10.53
C SER A 391 -11.17 -8.52 9.28
N SER A 392 -12.18 -9.39 9.40
CA SER A 392 -12.81 -10.06 8.24
C SER A 392 -13.73 -9.20 7.36
N SER A 393 -14.04 -7.96 7.74
CA SER A 393 -15.02 -7.10 7.05
C SER A 393 -14.45 -6.28 5.87
N LEU A 394 -13.13 -6.24 5.67
CA LEU A 394 -12.44 -5.23 4.85
C LEU A 394 -11.90 -5.78 3.51
N ARG A 395 -12.62 -6.67 2.83
CA ARG A 395 -12.13 -7.26 1.57
C ARG A 395 -12.18 -6.26 0.41
N GLY A 396 -11.05 -6.03 -0.28
CA GLY A 396 -10.96 -5.05 -1.37
C GLY A 396 -10.90 -3.60 -0.91
N ALA A 397 -10.74 -3.38 0.40
CA ALA A 397 -10.52 -2.09 1.02
C ALA A 397 -9.07 -1.62 0.87
N PHE A 398 -8.84 -0.32 1.10
CA PHE A 398 -7.51 0.26 1.21
C PHE A 398 -7.38 1.23 2.39
N GLY A 399 -6.16 1.38 2.91
CA GLY A 399 -5.79 2.33 3.96
C GLY A 399 -4.60 3.19 3.52
N ARG A 400 -4.64 4.50 3.80
CA ARG A 400 -3.81 5.53 3.16
C ARG A 400 -3.14 6.45 4.20
N LEU A 401 -1.81 6.34 4.31
CA LEU A 401 -0.98 7.27 5.06
C LEU A 401 -0.44 8.36 4.12
N LEU A 402 -0.79 9.62 4.36
CA LEU A 402 -0.50 10.78 3.53
C LEU A 402 0.67 11.60 4.07
N SER A 403 1.55 12.09 3.19
CA SER A 403 2.52 13.12 3.54
C SER A 403 1.84 14.47 3.73
N LEU A 404 2.46 15.39 4.49
CA LEU A 404 2.16 16.82 4.38
C LEU A 404 2.35 17.29 2.92
N PRO A 405 1.63 18.34 2.46
CA PRO A 405 1.81 18.90 1.11
C PRO A 405 3.24 19.38 0.85
N LEU A 406 3.86 18.84 -0.20
CA LEU A 406 5.20 19.17 -0.65
C LEU A 406 5.18 20.30 -1.68
N LEU A 407 6.17 21.17 -1.61
CA LEU A 407 6.40 22.23 -2.58
C LEU A 407 6.92 21.66 -3.92
N PRO A 408 6.67 22.34 -5.06
CA PRO A 408 7.24 21.95 -6.36
C PRO A 408 8.77 21.80 -6.29
N SER A 409 9.31 20.81 -6.99
CA SER A 409 10.74 20.50 -6.96
C SER A 409 11.32 20.27 -8.35
N HIS A 410 12.40 21.01 -8.63
CA HIS A 410 13.19 20.92 -9.85
C HIS A 410 14.40 19.98 -9.71
N THR A 411 14.52 19.24 -8.60
CA THR A 411 15.51 18.18 -8.40
C THR A 411 14.83 16.83 -8.16
N GLY A 412 15.38 15.77 -8.75
CA GLY A 412 14.91 14.40 -8.48
C GLY A 412 15.18 14.02 -7.02
N HIS A 413 14.16 13.50 -6.35
CA HIS A 413 14.22 13.07 -4.96
C HIS A 413 14.15 11.54 -4.86
N CYS A 414 14.59 10.99 -3.73
CA CYS A 414 14.41 9.58 -3.40
C CYS A 414 13.58 9.48 -2.10
N LEU A 415 12.48 8.74 -2.15
CA LEU A 415 11.85 8.24 -0.93
C LEU A 415 12.50 6.91 -0.57
N THR A 416 13.18 6.84 0.55
CA THR A 416 13.70 5.60 1.14
C THR A 416 12.85 5.23 2.35
N PHE A 417 12.62 3.95 2.58
CA PHE A 417 11.87 3.46 3.74
C PHE A 417 12.18 1.98 3.96
N PHE A 418 11.95 1.50 5.17
CA PHE A 418 11.88 0.08 5.47
C PHE A 418 10.43 -0.36 5.50
N TYR A 419 10.18 -1.59 5.03
CA TYR A 419 8.84 -2.17 4.99
C TYR A 419 8.86 -3.65 5.38
N LYS A 420 7.73 -4.11 5.91
CA LYS A 420 7.48 -5.50 6.28
C LYS A 420 6.09 -5.87 5.77
N ILE A 421 6.02 -6.88 4.91
CA ILE A 421 4.77 -7.41 4.33
C ILE A 421 4.75 -8.88 4.73
N TYR A 422 4.09 -9.15 5.86
CA TYR A 422 4.12 -10.43 6.55
C TYR A 422 2.69 -10.96 6.69
N GLY A 423 2.36 -12.03 5.99
CA GLY A 423 1.11 -12.78 6.09
C GLY A 423 0.69 -13.40 4.76
N THR A 424 0.19 -14.64 4.85
CA THR A 424 -0.09 -15.52 3.72
C THR A 424 -1.11 -14.99 2.71
N ASN A 425 -1.98 -14.03 3.08
CA ASN A 425 -2.86 -13.36 2.12
C ASN A 425 -3.15 -11.92 2.56
N ILE A 426 -2.15 -11.09 2.31
CA ILE A 426 -2.03 -9.72 2.82
C ILE A 426 -2.45 -8.64 1.81
N GLY A 427 -2.12 -8.84 0.52
CA GLY A 427 -2.40 -7.89 -0.56
C GLY A 427 -1.15 -7.21 -1.08
N ALA A 428 -1.15 -5.88 -1.15
CA ALA A 428 -0.06 -5.09 -1.69
C ALA A 428 0.19 -3.79 -0.91
N LEU A 429 1.45 -3.35 -0.85
CA LEU A 429 1.85 -2.02 -0.42
C LEU A 429 2.25 -1.20 -1.65
N ASN A 430 1.57 -0.08 -1.86
CA ASN A 430 1.84 0.87 -2.92
C ASN A 430 2.45 2.15 -2.36
N VAL A 431 3.40 2.74 -3.08
CA VAL A 431 3.72 4.18 -2.96
C VAL A 431 3.16 4.89 -4.18
N LYS A 432 2.28 5.86 -3.94
CA LYS A 432 1.72 6.73 -4.97
C LYS A 432 2.13 8.18 -4.74
N LEU A 433 2.12 8.94 -5.83
CA LEU A 433 2.14 10.39 -5.82
C LEU A 433 0.73 10.90 -6.15
N PHE A 434 0.26 11.87 -5.39
CA PHE A 434 -1.03 12.54 -5.56
C PHE A 434 -0.78 14.02 -5.84
N ASP A 435 -1.30 14.54 -6.95
CA ASP A 435 -1.19 15.98 -7.26
C ASP A 435 -2.42 16.78 -6.81
N LYS A 436 -2.28 18.11 -6.83
CA LYS A 436 -3.36 19.05 -6.47
C LYS A 436 -4.62 18.96 -7.35
N ASP A 437 -4.54 18.32 -8.51
CA ASP A 437 -5.63 18.22 -9.50
C ASP A 437 -6.34 16.85 -9.41
N GLY A 438 -5.91 15.99 -8.47
CA GLY A 438 -6.54 14.72 -8.15
C GLY A 438 -5.96 13.50 -8.88
N TYR A 439 -4.82 13.65 -9.55
CA TYR A 439 -4.19 12.56 -10.30
C TYR A 439 -3.30 11.69 -9.40
N GLU A 440 -3.67 10.42 -9.23
CA GLU A 440 -2.83 9.40 -8.58
C GLU A 440 -1.88 8.76 -9.59
N LYS A 441 -0.58 8.73 -9.27
CA LYS A 441 0.45 7.99 -10.02
C LYS A 441 1.16 6.98 -9.12
N LEU A 442 1.13 5.70 -9.46
CA LEU A 442 1.96 4.67 -8.84
C LEU A 442 3.45 4.95 -9.11
N LEU A 443 4.29 4.87 -8.07
CA LEU A 443 5.75 4.99 -8.15
C LEU A 443 6.46 3.68 -7.79
N TRP A 444 5.90 2.91 -6.86
CA TRP A 444 6.45 1.66 -6.34
C TRP A 444 5.31 0.75 -5.84
N THR A 445 5.47 -0.57 -5.96
CA THR A 445 4.52 -1.57 -5.43
C THR A 445 5.26 -2.85 -5.03
N ARG A 446 4.71 -3.56 -4.04
CA ARG A 446 5.05 -4.94 -3.66
C ARG A 446 3.77 -5.68 -3.25
N SER A 447 3.63 -6.93 -3.66
CA SER A 447 2.51 -7.84 -3.32
C SER A 447 3.03 -9.21 -2.87
N GLY A 448 2.14 -10.00 -2.26
CA GLY A 448 2.44 -11.36 -1.78
C GLY A 448 3.19 -11.39 -0.45
N ALA A 449 3.64 -12.57 -0.03
CA ALA A 449 4.49 -12.79 1.13
C ALA A 449 5.94 -12.35 0.88
N HIS A 450 6.49 -11.52 1.80
CA HIS A 450 7.91 -11.13 1.77
C HIS A 450 8.68 -11.64 3.00
N GLY A 451 8.08 -12.47 3.85
CA GLY A 451 8.70 -12.95 5.08
C GLY A 451 8.47 -12.03 6.29
N ASN A 452 8.60 -12.60 7.47
CA ASN A 452 8.59 -11.91 8.76
C ASN A 452 9.91 -11.14 9.01
N MET A 453 10.28 -10.24 8.09
CA MET A 453 11.52 -9.46 8.14
C MET A 453 11.35 -8.08 7.49
N TRP A 454 12.22 -7.15 7.90
CA TRP A 454 12.31 -5.81 7.31
C TRP A 454 13.08 -5.83 5.99
N HIS A 455 12.60 -5.07 5.01
CA HIS A 455 13.19 -4.90 3.68
C HIS A 455 13.42 -3.42 3.37
N GLU A 456 14.54 -3.12 2.72
CA GLU A 456 14.93 -1.77 2.28
C GLU A 456 14.26 -1.42 0.95
N ALA A 457 13.56 -0.28 0.87
CA ALA A 457 12.98 0.26 -0.36
C ALA A 457 13.63 1.59 -0.78
N HIS A 458 13.74 1.77 -2.10
CA HIS A 458 14.12 3.05 -2.72
C HIS A 458 13.11 3.35 -3.84
N CYS A 459 12.38 4.46 -3.71
CA CYS A 459 11.33 4.90 -4.61
C CYS A 459 11.69 6.29 -5.19
N PRO A 460 12.20 6.37 -6.44
CA PRO A 460 12.50 7.64 -7.09
C PRO A 460 11.25 8.48 -7.31
N VAL A 461 11.25 9.70 -6.76
CA VAL A 461 10.14 10.65 -6.93
C VAL A 461 10.44 11.51 -8.17
N PRO A 462 9.59 11.47 -9.22
CA PRO A 462 9.80 12.24 -10.43
C PRO A 462 9.62 13.75 -10.17
N LEU A 463 10.28 14.58 -10.97
CA LEU A 463 10.21 16.05 -10.92
C LEU A 463 8.77 16.56 -10.91
N GLN A 464 8.45 17.51 -10.00
CA GLN A 464 7.10 18.04 -9.80
C GLN A 464 7.05 19.55 -10.05
N PHE A 465 6.11 19.99 -10.88
CA PHE A 465 5.89 21.39 -11.24
C PHE A 465 4.77 22.06 -10.42
N THR A 466 4.06 21.27 -9.61
CA THR A 466 2.94 21.66 -8.76
C THR A 466 3.17 21.16 -7.33
N THR A 467 2.37 21.62 -6.38
CA THR A 467 2.29 21.00 -5.05
C THR A 467 1.73 19.59 -5.16
N TYR A 468 2.30 18.67 -4.39
CA TYR A 468 1.97 17.25 -4.43
C TYR A 468 2.07 16.63 -3.03
N GLN A 469 1.52 15.43 -2.87
CA GLN A 469 1.70 14.59 -1.69
C GLN A 469 2.24 13.22 -2.13
N LEU A 470 2.96 12.58 -1.23
CA LEU A 470 3.29 11.15 -1.31
C LEU A 470 2.33 10.40 -0.41
N MET A 471 1.95 9.19 -0.78
CA MET A 471 1.07 8.35 0.03
C MET A 471 1.53 6.89 0.02
N PHE A 472 1.53 6.27 1.19
CA PHE A 472 1.55 4.83 1.33
C PHE A 472 0.11 4.32 1.33
N GLU A 473 -0.20 3.39 0.43
CA GLU A 473 -1.50 2.78 0.32
C GLU A 473 -1.35 1.26 0.49
N ALA A 474 -1.91 0.72 1.57
CA ALA A 474 -2.03 -0.73 1.74
C ALA A 474 -3.36 -1.18 1.11
N VAL A 475 -3.29 -2.02 0.08
CA VAL A 475 -4.45 -2.56 -0.67
C VAL A 475 -4.65 -4.02 -0.27
N ARG A 476 -5.87 -4.38 0.12
CA ARG A 476 -6.11 -5.64 0.84
C ARG A 476 -6.80 -6.72 0.00
N SER A 477 -6.09 -7.83 -0.26
CA SER A 477 -6.63 -9.00 -0.98
C SER A 477 -7.35 -10.01 -0.07
N GLY A 478 -6.83 -10.24 1.14
CA GLY A 478 -7.21 -11.35 2.01
C GLY A 478 -7.51 -10.98 3.46
N PHE A 479 -7.10 -11.83 4.39
CA PHE A 479 -7.52 -11.78 5.80
C PHE A 479 -6.44 -12.27 6.79
N ASP A 480 -5.19 -12.39 6.36
CA ASP A 480 -4.12 -12.88 7.21
C ASP A 480 -2.80 -12.16 6.91
N GLY A 481 -2.41 -11.24 7.80
CA GLY A 481 -1.15 -10.52 7.74
C GLY A 481 -1.13 -9.14 8.38
N GLN A 482 0.01 -8.49 8.25
CA GLN A 482 0.33 -7.18 8.78
C GLN A 482 1.31 -6.46 7.85
N VAL A 483 0.94 -5.25 7.40
CA VAL A 483 1.81 -4.38 6.64
C VAL A 483 2.38 -3.34 7.60
N ALA A 484 3.71 -3.22 7.67
CA ALA A 484 4.38 -2.18 8.45
C ALA A 484 5.38 -1.39 7.62
N ILE A 485 5.56 -0.11 7.95
CA ILE A 485 6.56 0.79 7.38
C ILE A 485 7.31 1.54 8.49
N ASP A 486 8.59 1.78 8.25
CA ASP A 486 9.51 2.41 9.20
C ASP A 486 10.67 3.13 8.49
N ASP A 487 11.47 3.90 9.24
CA ASP A 487 12.69 4.58 8.78
C ASP A 487 12.50 5.33 7.44
N VAL A 488 11.37 6.03 7.32
CA VAL A 488 10.96 6.74 6.11
C VAL A 488 11.78 8.02 5.99
N ALA A 489 12.40 8.28 4.83
CA ALA A 489 13.14 9.50 4.54
C ALA A 489 12.94 9.97 3.10
N LEU A 490 12.66 11.26 2.89
CA LEU A 490 12.65 11.89 1.57
C LEU A 490 13.94 12.71 1.38
N VAL A 491 14.90 12.14 0.64
CA VAL A 491 16.22 12.76 0.43
C VAL A 491 16.33 13.47 -0.91
N ALA A 492 16.97 14.64 -0.90
CA ALA A 492 17.08 15.56 -2.05
C ALA A 492 18.17 15.15 -3.07
N HIS A 493 18.28 13.86 -3.37
CA HIS A 493 19.15 13.32 -4.40
C HIS A 493 18.45 12.18 -5.16
N PRO A 494 18.89 11.83 -6.39
CA PRO A 494 18.44 10.62 -7.07
C PRO A 494 18.71 9.38 -6.21
N CYS A 495 17.84 8.38 -6.26
CA CYS A 495 18.07 7.15 -5.49
C CYS A 495 19.39 6.46 -5.86
N SER A 496 19.98 5.80 -4.87
CA SER A 496 20.88 4.66 -5.04
C SER A 496 20.28 3.64 -6.02
N VAL A 497 21.15 2.93 -6.75
CA VAL A 497 20.69 1.87 -7.66
C VAL A 497 20.06 0.75 -6.83
N PRO A 498 18.75 0.47 -6.94
CA PRO A 498 18.08 -0.44 -6.02
C PRO A 498 18.63 -1.85 -6.14
N ARG A 499 18.57 -2.62 -5.04
CA ARG A 499 19.00 -4.02 -5.04
C ARG A 499 18.02 -4.92 -5.76
N LEU A 500 16.73 -4.61 -5.71
CA LEU A 500 15.64 -5.28 -6.44
C LEU A 500 15.11 -4.37 -7.56
N CYS A 501 14.89 -4.94 -8.74
CA CYS A 501 14.27 -4.27 -9.88
C CYS A 501 13.32 -5.22 -10.61
N SER A 502 12.03 -5.04 -10.35
CA SER A 502 10.91 -5.81 -10.90
C SER A 502 10.07 -4.99 -11.90
N PHE A 503 10.66 -3.94 -12.44
CA PHE A 503 10.19 -3.04 -13.51
C PHE A 503 8.83 -2.30 -13.39
N GLU A 504 7.87 -2.74 -12.57
CA GLU A 504 6.51 -2.20 -12.37
C GLU A 504 6.37 -0.67 -12.41
N GLY A 505 7.12 0.04 -11.56
CA GLY A 505 7.04 1.50 -11.49
C GLY A 505 8.00 2.22 -12.46
N GLN A 506 9.08 1.56 -12.88
CA GLN A 506 10.21 2.19 -13.58
C GLN A 506 11.30 1.21 -14.02
N GLN A 507 12.11 1.61 -15.00
CA GLN A 507 13.28 0.88 -15.50
C GLN A 507 14.51 0.84 -14.54
N CYS A 508 14.38 1.27 -13.28
CA CYS A 508 15.44 1.33 -12.26
C CYS A 508 16.79 1.97 -12.72
N GLY A 509 16.75 2.84 -13.73
CA GLY A 509 17.94 3.45 -14.33
C GLY A 509 18.71 2.58 -15.33
N TYR A 510 18.28 1.34 -15.63
CA TYR A 510 18.88 0.53 -16.69
C TYR A 510 18.76 1.21 -18.05
N ARG A 511 19.78 1.07 -18.91
CA ARG A 511 19.86 1.71 -20.23
C ARG A 511 20.19 0.70 -21.31
N SER A 512 19.43 0.74 -22.40
CA SER A 512 19.66 -0.10 -23.58
C SER A 512 20.74 0.47 -24.48
N SER A 513 21.52 -0.40 -25.11
CA SER A 513 22.59 -0.05 -26.06
C SER A 513 22.72 -1.12 -27.15
N GLY A 514 22.86 -0.72 -28.42
CA GLY A 514 22.91 -1.64 -29.56
C GLY A 514 22.16 -1.12 -30.78
N GLN A 515 21.96 -1.98 -31.78
CA GLN A 515 21.15 -1.69 -32.98
C GLN A 515 19.64 -1.85 -32.72
N VAL A 516 19.27 -2.69 -31.76
CA VAL A 516 17.89 -2.92 -31.29
C VAL A 516 17.82 -2.49 -29.82
N TYR A 517 16.73 -1.87 -29.43
CA TYR A 517 16.51 -1.42 -28.05
C TYR A 517 15.69 -2.44 -27.24
N TRP A 518 16.13 -2.69 -26.01
CA TRP A 518 15.28 -3.28 -24.98
C TRP A 518 14.15 -2.31 -24.63
N VAL A 519 12.94 -2.84 -24.48
CA VAL A 519 11.71 -2.09 -24.21
C VAL A 519 11.00 -2.62 -22.97
N LEU A 520 10.44 -1.70 -22.19
CA LEU A 520 9.52 -2.02 -21.09
C LEU A 520 8.18 -2.45 -21.70
N ARG A 521 7.65 -3.60 -21.31
CA ARG A 521 6.43 -4.20 -21.89
C ARG A 521 5.61 -4.96 -20.85
N ASN A 522 4.30 -5.04 -21.12
CA ASN A 522 3.38 -5.94 -20.45
C ASN A 522 2.57 -6.76 -21.48
N GLY A 523 1.99 -7.85 -21.01
CA GLY A 523 1.29 -8.84 -21.85
C GLY A 523 0.11 -8.27 -22.64
N HIS A 524 -0.55 -7.24 -22.12
CA HIS A 524 -1.69 -6.60 -22.77
C HIS A 524 -1.36 -5.85 -24.07
N THR A 525 -0.08 -5.65 -24.44
CA THR A 525 0.27 -4.91 -25.67
C THR A 525 0.12 -5.77 -26.95
N PRO A 526 -0.93 -5.59 -27.79
CA PRO A 526 -1.42 -6.67 -28.69
C PRO A 526 -0.59 -6.97 -29.96
N THR A 527 0.63 -6.45 -30.06
CA THR A 527 1.40 -6.36 -31.31
C THR A 527 2.82 -6.92 -31.24
N ALA A 528 3.21 -7.55 -30.13
CA ALA A 528 4.56 -8.08 -29.92
C ALA A 528 4.52 -9.55 -29.49
N THR A 529 5.41 -10.35 -30.06
CA THR A 529 5.75 -11.68 -29.54
C THR A 529 6.56 -11.52 -28.25
N GLY A 530 6.09 -12.13 -27.17
CA GLY A 530 6.59 -11.95 -25.82
C GLY A 530 5.87 -12.88 -24.82
N PRO A 531 6.29 -12.90 -23.55
CA PRO A 531 5.55 -13.57 -22.48
C PRO A 531 4.14 -12.96 -22.34
N LYS A 532 3.14 -13.76 -21.95
CA LYS A 532 1.77 -13.27 -21.70
C LYS A 532 1.62 -12.56 -20.37
N THR A 533 2.47 -12.88 -19.41
CA THR A 533 2.52 -12.27 -18.09
C THR A 533 3.95 -11.88 -17.75
N ASP A 534 4.10 -10.92 -16.85
CA ASP A 534 5.32 -10.73 -16.09
C ASP A 534 5.59 -11.91 -15.13
N HIS A 535 6.71 -11.83 -14.40
CA HIS A 535 6.98 -12.75 -13.28
C HIS A 535 6.48 -12.15 -11.95
N THR A 536 6.70 -10.84 -11.74
CA THR A 536 6.46 -10.13 -10.46
C THR A 536 5.04 -10.31 -9.89
N LEU A 537 4.01 -10.23 -10.74
CA LEU A 537 2.59 -10.28 -10.42
C LEU A 537 1.87 -11.48 -11.06
N GLU A 538 2.51 -12.17 -12.01
CA GLU A 538 1.91 -13.16 -12.91
C GLU A 538 0.63 -12.65 -13.65
N THR A 539 0.64 -11.41 -14.15
CA THR A 539 -0.53 -10.82 -14.86
C THR A 539 -0.20 -10.26 -16.25
N GLU A 540 -1.23 -10.07 -17.09
CA GLU A 540 -1.08 -9.34 -18.37
C GLU A 540 -0.76 -7.84 -18.19
N LEU A 541 -0.87 -7.31 -16.95
CA LEU A 541 -0.73 -5.90 -16.63
C LEU A 541 0.68 -5.53 -16.15
N GLY A 542 1.34 -6.44 -15.43
CA GLY A 542 2.71 -6.26 -14.92
C GLY A 542 3.76 -6.18 -16.03
N PHE A 543 4.91 -5.60 -15.70
CA PHE A 543 5.89 -5.11 -16.64
C PHE A 543 7.25 -5.81 -16.51
N TYR A 544 7.82 -6.17 -17.65
CA TYR A 544 9.14 -6.77 -17.78
C TYR A 544 9.95 -6.05 -18.87
N MET A 545 11.28 -6.24 -18.87
CA MET A 545 12.16 -5.71 -19.91
C MET A 545 12.41 -6.77 -20.98
N MET A 546 12.05 -6.47 -22.23
CA MET A 546 12.11 -7.42 -23.34
C MET A 546 12.82 -6.85 -24.56
N VAL A 547 13.46 -7.73 -25.33
CA VAL A 547 13.99 -7.44 -26.66
C VAL A 547 13.57 -8.52 -27.65
N GLN A 548 13.10 -8.10 -28.83
CA GLN A 548 12.75 -9.00 -29.92
C GLN A 548 14.03 -9.49 -30.61
N THR A 549 14.17 -10.81 -30.75
CA THR A 549 15.38 -11.45 -31.30
C THR A 549 15.15 -12.09 -32.67
N GLY A 550 13.93 -11.98 -33.21
CA GLY A 550 13.59 -12.46 -34.54
C GLY A 550 14.47 -11.81 -35.63
N GLY A 551 14.86 -12.59 -36.64
CA GLY A 551 15.92 -12.21 -37.58
C GLY A 551 15.69 -10.98 -38.47
N SER A 552 14.45 -10.49 -38.54
CA SER A 552 14.09 -9.21 -39.17
C SER A 552 14.35 -7.99 -38.28
N VAL A 553 14.50 -8.19 -36.97
CA VAL A 553 14.73 -7.15 -35.96
C VAL A 553 16.17 -7.23 -35.44
N LEU A 554 16.60 -8.41 -34.97
CA LEU A 554 17.97 -8.68 -34.51
C LEU A 554 18.59 -9.80 -35.36
N PRO A 555 19.31 -9.46 -36.45
CA PRO A 555 19.94 -10.46 -37.32
C PRO A 555 20.91 -11.40 -36.60
N ALA A 556 21.20 -12.55 -37.22
CA ALA A 556 22.14 -13.53 -36.66
C ALA A 556 23.52 -12.90 -36.38
N GLY A 557 23.97 -12.94 -35.13
CA GLY A 557 25.22 -12.34 -34.66
C GLY A 557 25.13 -10.85 -34.29
N ALA A 558 23.99 -10.19 -34.48
CA ALA A 558 23.77 -8.83 -33.98
C ALA A 558 23.59 -8.84 -32.45
N ILE A 559 24.08 -7.79 -31.79
CA ILE A 559 24.18 -7.71 -30.33
C ILE A 559 23.39 -6.50 -29.80
N THR A 560 22.69 -6.70 -28.69
CA THR A 560 22.06 -5.63 -27.89
C THR A 560 22.27 -5.89 -26.40
N THR A 561 22.55 -4.83 -25.64
CA THR A 561 22.99 -4.90 -24.25
C THR A 561 22.22 -3.93 -23.37
N LEU A 562 21.56 -4.44 -22.34
CA LEU A 562 20.98 -3.64 -21.26
C LEU A 562 22.03 -3.48 -20.14
N THR A 563 22.39 -2.25 -19.81
CA THR A 563 23.42 -1.93 -18.80
C THR A 563 22.81 -1.22 -17.59
N SER A 564 23.15 -1.64 -16.37
CA SER A 564 22.72 -0.95 -15.14
C SER A 564 23.37 0.43 -14.99
N PRO A 565 22.89 1.31 -14.10
CA PRO A 565 23.73 2.38 -13.57
C PRO A 565 24.95 1.79 -12.82
N VAL A 566 25.97 2.62 -12.58
CA VAL A 566 27.17 2.22 -11.84
C VAL A 566 26.81 1.88 -10.39
N ARG A 567 27.32 0.77 -9.89
CA ARG A 567 27.20 0.30 -8.50
C ARG A 567 28.55 0.39 -7.81
N ILE A 568 28.53 0.80 -6.55
CA ILE A 568 29.73 0.94 -5.72
C ILE A 568 30.34 -0.44 -5.46
N GLY A 569 31.67 -0.56 -5.58
CA GLY A 569 32.40 -1.80 -5.32
C GLY A 569 32.35 -2.23 -3.85
N LYS A 570 32.36 -3.55 -3.60
CA LYS A 570 32.34 -4.11 -2.23
C LYS A 570 33.45 -5.13 -2.01
N ALA A 571 33.82 -5.34 -0.75
CA ALA A 571 34.82 -6.33 -0.34
C ALA A 571 34.25 -7.76 -0.19
N HIS A 572 32.93 -7.90 0.04
CA HIS A 572 32.25 -9.19 0.02
C HIS A 572 31.75 -9.54 -1.39
N THR A 573 31.51 -10.83 -1.62
CA THR A 573 30.84 -11.32 -2.84
C THR A 573 29.33 -11.28 -2.64
N GLU A 574 28.64 -10.72 -3.62
CA GLU A 574 27.17 -10.60 -3.70
C GLU A 574 26.61 -11.68 -4.62
N CYS A 575 25.32 -12.00 -4.50
CA CYS A 575 24.62 -12.91 -5.41
C CYS A 575 23.65 -12.12 -6.30
N LEU A 576 23.85 -12.19 -7.61
CA LEU A 576 22.81 -11.85 -8.57
C LEU A 576 21.79 -12.98 -8.63
N ASN A 577 20.52 -12.63 -8.60
CA ASN A 577 19.36 -13.46 -8.90
C ASN A 577 18.49 -12.68 -9.90
N PHE A 578 17.89 -13.33 -10.88
CA PHE A 578 16.97 -12.70 -11.82
C PHE A 578 16.09 -13.74 -12.51
N TRP A 579 14.95 -13.30 -13.04
CA TRP A 579 14.09 -14.12 -13.88
C TRP A 579 14.28 -13.76 -15.35
N TYR A 580 14.20 -14.76 -16.22
CA TYR A 580 14.36 -14.59 -17.67
C TYR A 580 13.46 -15.56 -18.45
N HIS A 581 13.16 -15.19 -19.69
CA HIS A 581 12.29 -15.95 -20.58
C HIS A 581 12.84 -15.88 -22.00
N MET A 582 13.04 -17.03 -22.64
CA MET A 582 13.63 -17.15 -23.98
C MET A 582 12.71 -17.99 -24.88
N GLY A 583 11.83 -17.31 -25.62
CA GLY A 583 10.72 -17.95 -26.32
C GLY A 583 10.94 -18.14 -27.82
N SER A 584 10.41 -19.27 -28.32
CA SER A 584 10.35 -19.70 -29.73
C SER A 584 11.69 -20.14 -30.35
N GLU A 585 11.61 -20.92 -31.44
CA GLU A 585 12.72 -21.68 -32.01
C GLU A 585 13.93 -20.81 -32.41
N ASN A 586 15.11 -21.11 -31.82
CA ASN A 586 16.36 -20.36 -31.93
C ASN A 586 16.28 -18.90 -31.42
N PRO A 587 16.01 -18.68 -30.12
CA PRO A 587 15.73 -17.35 -29.57
C PRO A 587 16.96 -16.45 -29.44
N GLY A 588 18.17 -16.98 -29.59
CA GLY A 588 19.43 -16.26 -29.42
C GLY A 588 20.31 -16.89 -28.36
N SER A 589 21.12 -16.06 -27.70
CA SER A 589 21.75 -16.39 -26.42
C SER A 589 21.72 -15.18 -25.50
N LEU A 590 21.32 -15.39 -24.24
CA LEU A 590 21.43 -14.42 -23.17
C LEU A 590 22.75 -14.67 -22.42
N SER A 591 23.56 -13.64 -22.22
CA SER A 591 24.77 -13.66 -21.39
C SER A 591 24.75 -12.49 -20.43
N VAL A 592 25.08 -12.73 -19.17
CA VAL A 592 25.15 -11.68 -18.15
C VAL A 592 26.59 -11.53 -17.68
N TYR A 593 27.07 -10.29 -17.64
CA TYR A 593 28.42 -9.94 -17.21
C TYR A 593 28.40 -8.88 -16.11
N MET A 594 29.30 -9.00 -15.14
CA MET A 594 29.76 -7.85 -14.36
C MET A 594 30.92 -7.20 -15.11
N LYS A 595 30.82 -5.88 -15.33
CA LYS A 595 31.88 -5.08 -15.95
C LYS A 595 32.39 -4.07 -14.91
N PRO A 596 33.65 -4.18 -14.44
CA PRO A 596 34.29 -3.12 -13.66
C PRO A 596 34.40 -1.82 -14.46
N MET A 597 34.51 -0.67 -13.78
CA MET A 597 34.82 0.60 -14.45
C MET A 597 36.21 0.57 -15.10
N GLU A 598 37.18 -0.12 -14.46
CA GLU A 598 38.51 -0.37 -14.98
C GLU A 598 38.80 -1.88 -14.99
N GLY A 599 38.93 -2.49 -16.18
CA GLY A 599 39.22 -3.91 -16.33
C GLY A 599 38.41 -4.60 -17.44
N GLU A 600 38.55 -5.92 -17.54
CA GLU A 600 37.74 -6.76 -18.43
C GLU A 600 36.43 -7.20 -17.75
N ARG A 601 35.40 -7.48 -18.55
CA ARG A 601 34.10 -7.94 -18.05
C ARG A 601 34.13 -9.43 -17.71
N VAL A 602 33.63 -9.79 -16.53
CA VAL A 602 33.52 -11.18 -16.05
C VAL A 602 32.13 -11.71 -16.39
N LYS A 603 32.05 -12.86 -17.08
CA LYS A 603 30.78 -13.53 -17.36
C LYS A 603 30.26 -14.22 -16.09
N ILE A 604 29.03 -13.90 -15.70
CA ILE A 604 28.32 -14.49 -14.55
C ILE A 604 27.46 -15.67 -15.03
N PHE A 605 26.66 -15.46 -16.07
CA PHE A 605 25.65 -16.40 -16.55
C PHE A 605 25.64 -16.45 -18.09
N THR A 606 25.21 -17.58 -18.66
CA THR A 606 24.83 -17.67 -20.08
C THR A 606 23.88 -18.83 -20.34
N ASP A 607 22.88 -18.61 -21.19
CA ASP A 607 22.10 -19.66 -21.84
C ASP A 607 21.92 -19.36 -23.34
N ASN A 608 21.64 -20.41 -24.12
CA ASN A 608 21.50 -20.38 -25.57
C ASN A 608 20.51 -21.43 -26.11
N GLN A 609 19.73 -22.04 -25.22
CA GLN A 609 18.71 -23.04 -25.55
C GLN A 609 17.35 -22.38 -25.84
N ASP A 610 16.53 -23.04 -26.65
CA ASP A 610 15.08 -22.79 -26.64
C ASP A 610 14.50 -23.44 -25.38
N GLN A 611 13.69 -22.68 -24.66
CA GLN A 611 13.27 -22.96 -23.30
C GLN A 611 11.74 -22.91 -23.10
N GLY A 612 10.99 -22.67 -24.19
CA GLY A 612 9.53 -22.61 -24.17
C GLY A 612 8.93 -21.30 -23.67
N ASP A 613 7.63 -21.33 -23.40
CA ASP A 613 6.80 -20.19 -22.97
C ASP A 613 6.72 -20.15 -21.42
N VAL A 614 7.88 -20.09 -20.75
CA VAL A 614 8.00 -20.15 -19.27
C VAL A 614 9.12 -19.25 -18.74
N TRP A 615 8.86 -18.54 -17.63
CA TRP A 615 9.85 -17.79 -16.86
C TRP A 615 10.77 -18.73 -16.05
N ARG A 616 12.07 -18.41 -16.00
CA ARG A 616 13.10 -19.22 -15.34
C ARG A 616 13.99 -18.37 -14.46
N HIS A 617 14.38 -18.91 -13.31
CA HIS A 617 15.35 -18.28 -12.41
C HIS A 617 16.79 -18.53 -12.89
N ALA A 618 17.64 -17.51 -12.79
CA ALA A 618 19.09 -17.61 -12.97
C ALA A 618 19.81 -16.83 -11.86
N ASN A 619 20.95 -17.36 -11.41
CA ASN A 619 21.78 -16.70 -10.41
C ASN A 619 23.29 -16.79 -10.70
N GLY A 620 24.09 -16.02 -9.96
CA GLY A 620 25.54 -16.12 -10.01
C GLY A 620 26.28 -15.08 -9.15
N ASN A 621 27.47 -15.47 -8.71
CA ASN A 621 28.30 -14.66 -7.81
C ASN A 621 28.91 -13.43 -8.49
N ILE A 622 28.93 -12.31 -7.78
CA ILE A 622 29.58 -11.06 -8.17
C ILE A 622 30.63 -10.68 -7.11
N SER A 623 31.90 -10.79 -7.49
CA SER A 623 33.05 -10.38 -6.68
C SER A 623 33.66 -9.11 -7.27
N SER A 624 33.31 -7.94 -6.72
CA SER A 624 33.75 -6.63 -7.24
C SER A 624 35.05 -6.11 -6.64
N ASN A 625 35.52 -6.67 -5.51
CA ASN A 625 36.82 -6.36 -4.88
C ASN A 625 37.06 -4.84 -4.66
N LEU A 626 36.03 -4.13 -4.18
CA LEU A 626 36.00 -2.68 -3.98
C LEU A 626 36.11 -1.81 -5.26
N MET A 627 36.07 -2.41 -6.46
CA MET A 627 35.98 -1.66 -7.72
C MET A 627 34.53 -1.43 -8.13
N ASP A 628 34.20 -0.19 -8.50
CA ASP A 628 32.90 0.17 -9.04
C ASP A 628 32.61 -0.58 -10.35
N TRP A 629 31.34 -0.95 -10.58
CA TRP A 629 30.96 -1.89 -11.62
C TRP A 629 29.55 -1.64 -12.19
N GLN A 630 29.26 -2.26 -13.34
CA GLN A 630 27.94 -2.30 -13.97
C GLN A 630 27.56 -3.73 -14.31
N LEU A 631 26.27 -4.03 -14.21
CA LEU A 631 25.68 -5.27 -14.71
C LEU A 631 25.30 -5.09 -16.19
N GLN A 632 25.64 -6.07 -17.04
CA GLN A 632 25.34 -6.05 -18.47
C GLN A 632 24.63 -7.34 -18.90
N PHE A 633 23.37 -7.22 -19.33
CA PHE A 633 22.61 -8.28 -19.99
C PHE A 633 22.81 -8.14 -21.51
N GLU A 634 23.61 -9.02 -22.08
CA GLU A 634 23.92 -9.10 -23.51
C GLU A 634 23.06 -10.16 -24.18
N VAL A 635 22.31 -9.77 -25.22
CA VAL A 635 21.55 -10.68 -26.08
C VAL A 635 22.13 -10.66 -27.48
N ILE A 636 22.41 -11.86 -27.99
CA ILE A 636 22.91 -12.09 -29.36
C ILE A 636 21.82 -12.78 -30.15
N GLY A 637 21.38 -12.16 -31.26
CA GLY A 637 20.37 -12.73 -32.15
C GLY A 637 20.89 -13.96 -32.89
N ARG A 638 20.03 -14.97 -33.09
CA ARG A 638 20.34 -16.16 -33.91
C ARG A 638 19.54 -16.23 -35.22
N GLY A 639 18.64 -15.28 -35.44
CA GLY A 639 17.85 -15.19 -36.68
C GLY A 639 16.59 -16.06 -36.70
N GLY A 640 16.08 -16.47 -35.54
CA GLY A 640 14.80 -17.17 -35.42
C GLY A 640 13.61 -16.35 -35.95
N LYS A 641 12.42 -16.95 -36.01
CA LYS A 641 11.19 -16.25 -36.39
C LYS A 641 10.34 -15.99 -35.14
N ASP A 642 9.88 -14.76 -34.99
CA ASP A 642 8.94 -14.35 -33.93
C ASP A 642 9.45 -14.63 -32.50
N THR A 643 10.77 -14.64 -32.30
CA THR A 643 11.44 -14.94 -31.03
C THR A 643 11.71 -13.70 -30.18
N HIS A 644 11.86 -13.90 -28.86
CA HIS A 644 12.15 -12.85 -27.88
C HIS A 644 13.04 -13.33 -26.73
N VAL A 645 13.72 -12.38 -26.09
CA VAL A 645 14.33 -12.56 -24.76
C VAL A 645 13.76 -11.49 -23.83
N ALA A 646 13.22 -11.90 -22.69
CA ALA A 646 12.76 -11.01 -21.62
C ALA A 646 13.49 -11.32 -20.30
N ILE A 647 13.58 -10.30 -19.44
CA ILE A 647 14.11 -10.39 -18.07
C ILE A 647 13.22 -9.62 -17.10
N ASP A 648 13.15 -10.11 -15.86
CA ASP A 648 12.35 -9.56 -14.77
C ASP A 648 13.03 -9.83 -13.39
N ASP A 649 12.49 -9.23 -12.32
CA ASP A 649 12.85 -9.47 -10.91
C ASP A 649 14.37 -9.55 -10.63
N ILE A 650 15.13 -8.56 -11.09
CA ILE A 650 16.58 -8.51 -10.92
C ILE A 650 16.93 -8.14 -9.47
N PHE A 651 17.45 -9.10 -8.70
CA PHE A 651 17.81 -8.95 -7.29
C PHE A 651 19.31 -9.14 -7.03
N LEU A 652 19.88 -8.33 -6.13
CA LEU A 652 21.24 -8.46 -5.61
C LEU A 652 21.23 -8.66 -4.09
N SER A 653 21.53 -9.87 -3.65
CA SER A 653 21.67 -10.17 -2.22
C SER A 653 23.09 -9.86 -1.74
N ALA A 654 23.22 -9.46 -0.47
CA ALA A 654 24.51 -9.09 0.14
C ALA A 654 25.43 -10.29 0.45
N HIS A 655 25.00 -11.51 0.12
CA HIS A 655 25.69 -12.76 0.41
C HIS A 655 26.02 -13.50 -0.89
N PRO A 656 27.05 -14.36 -0.94
CA PRO A 656 27.29 -15.23 -2.09
C PRO A 656 26.11 -16.17 -2.33
N CYS A 657 25.92 -16.58 -3.59
CA CYS A 657 24.92 -17.57 -3.96
C CYS A 657 25.23 -18.92 -3.29
N GLU A 658 24.21 -19.58 -2.76
CA GLU A 658 24.37 -20.89 -2.14
C GLU A 658 24.69 -21.96 -3.20
N ASN A 659 25.55 -22.92 -2.84
CA ASN A 659 26.24 -23.78 -3.81
C ASN A 659 25.27 -24.56 -4.71
N GLN A 660 25.24 -24.19 -5.99
CA GLN A 660 24.53 -24.87 -7.08
C GLN A 660 22.99 -24.93 -6.96
N GLY A 661 22.37 -24.16 -6.06
CA GLY A 661 20.90 -24.04 -5.95
C GLY A 661 20.16 -25.32 -5.55
N SER A 662 20.90 -26.41 -5.29
CA SER A 662 20.45 -27.76 -4.96
C SER A 662 20.26 -28.00 -3.46
N LYS A 663 20.48 -26.95 -2.67
CA LYS A 663 20.30 -26.88 -1.22
C LYS A 663 19.67 -25.54 -0.89
N CYS A 664 18.73 -25.53 0.04
CA CYS A 664 18.22 -24.32 0.68
C CYS A 664 17.90 -24.59 2.14
N SER A 665 18.56 -23.86 3.04
CA SER A 665 18.34 -23.89 4.50
C SER A 665 17.62 -22.63 5.00
N PHE A 666 16.99 -21.88 4.09
CA PHE A 666 16.20 -20.65 4.26
C PHE A 666 16.82 -19.44 5.03
N GLU A 667 17.93 -19.59 5.74
CA GLU A 667 18.69 -18.55 6.48
C GLU A 667 19.12 -17.33 5.64
N LYS A 668 19.05 -17.41 4.31
CA LYS A 668 19.40 -16.31 3.39
C LYS A 668 18.26 -15.98 2.41
N GLY A 669 17.03 -16.38 2.74
CA GLY A 669 15.83 -16.25 1.89
C GLY A 669 15.51 -17.53 1.12
N MET A 670 14.57 -17.43 0.17
CA MET A 670 13.96 -18.56 -0.57
C MET A 670 14.91 -19.34 -1.51
N CYS A 671 16.19 -18.95 -1.62
CA CYS A 671 17.20 -19.52 -2.51
C CYS A 671 16.81 -19.56 -4.02
N THR A 672 16.23 -20.66 -4.48
CA THR A 672 15.78 -20.93 -5.86
C THR A 672 14.28 -21.27 -5.93
N TRP A 673 13.59 -21.17 -4.80
CA TRP A 673 12.15 -21.39 -4.67
C TRP A 673 11.39 -20.05 -4.73
N SER A 674 10.13 -20.09 -5.15
CA SER A 674 9.22 -18.93 -5.14
C SER A 674 7.78 -19.36 -4.88
N ASN A 675 6.99 -18.49 -4.25
CA ASN A 675 5.53 -18.61 -4.27
C ASN A 675 5.01 -18.19 -5.64
N THR A 676 3.94 -18.83 -6.14
CA THR A 676 3.27 -18.40 -7.37
C THR A 676 2.17 -17.39 -7.05
N GLN A 677 2.15 -16.26 -7.76
CA GLN A 677 1.11 -15.24 -7.63
C GLN A 677 -0.19 -15.62 -8.37
N ASN A 678 -0.26 -16.84 -8.93
CA ASN A 678 -1.38 -17.34 -9.69
C ASN A 678 -2.59 -17.69 -8.82
N ILE A 679 -3.45 -16.71 -8.56
CA ILE A 679 -4.63 -16.80 -7.67
C ILE A 679 -5.71 -17.86 -8.06
N GLN A 680 -5.53 -18.58 -9.18
CA GLN A 680 -6.35 -19.72 -9.59
C GLN A 680 -5.76 -21.08 -9.18
N ARG A 681 -4.45 -21.14 -8.93
CA ARG A 681 -3.72 -22.32 -8.43
C ARG A 681 -3.48 -22.19 -6.93
N ASP A 682 -3.05 -21.01 -6.52
CA ASP A 682 -2.70 -20.61 -5.16
C ASP A 682 -3.77 -19.71 -4.54
N GLN A 683 -3.85 -19.70 -3.21
CA GLN A 683 -4.69 -18.78 -2.44
C GLN A 683 -3.98 -18.24 -1.18
N LEU A 684 -2.77 -18.71 -0.85
CA LEU A 684 -2.03 -18.44 0.36
C LEU A 684 -0.53 -18.62 0.10
N ASP A 685 0.28 -17.57 0.20
CA ASP A 685 1.73 -17.73 0.04
C ASP A 685 2.36 -18.50 1.21
N TRP A 686 3.45 -19.25 0.98
CA TRP A 686 4.32 -19.74 2.06
C TRP A 686 5.15 -18.59 2.62
N GLU A 687 5.17 -18.44 3.94
CA GLU A 687 5.87 -17.36 4.63
C GLU A 687 7.21 -17.79 5.20
N LEU A 688 8.19 -16.88 5.25
CA LEU A 688 9.51 -17.10 5.84
C LEU A 688 9.57 -16.49 7.24
N THR A 689 9.79 -17.29 8.28
CA THR A 689 9.77 -16.80 9.68
C THR A 689 10.81 -17.50 10.56
N SER A 690 10.97 -17.00 11.79
CA SER A 690 11.71 -17.67 12.88
C SER A 690 10.86 -17.67 14.16
N HIS A 691 11.19 -18.51 15.15
CA HIS A 691 10.43 -18.56 16.40
C HIS A 691 10.51 -17.23 17.18
N GLU A 692 11.69 -16.61 17.25
CA GLU A 692 11.91 -15.32 17.92
C GLU A 692 11.02 -14.18 17.39
N LYS A 693 10.72 -14.18 16.08
CA LYS A 693 9.98 -13.09 15.42
C LYS A 693 8.49 -13.35 15.30
N GLU A 694 8.03 -14.57 15.52
CA GLU A 694 6.64 -14.97 15.28
C GLU A 694 5.78 -14.78 16.53
N MET A 695 4.84 -13.82 16.46
CA MET A 695 4.01 -13.38 17.59
C MET A 695 2.52 -13.74 17.43
N HIS A 696 2.09 -14.13 16.24
CA HIS A 696 0.68 -14.36 15.89
C HIS A 696 0.34 -15.84 15.74
N TYR A 697 1.33 -16.68 15.40
CA TYR A 697 1.14 -18.10 15.12
C TYR A 697 2.03 -19.04 15.93
N SER A 698 1.51 -20.21 16.25
CA SER A 698 2.28 -21.29 16.87
C SER A 698 3.29 -21.86 15.87
N THR A 699 4.57 -21.80 16.21
CA THR A 699 5.70 -22.26 15.39
C THR A 699 6.44 -23.45 16.03
N PRO A 700 7.32 -24.14 15.27
CA PRO A 700 8.45 -24.86 15.87
C PRO A 700 9.20 -23.95 16.85
N SER A 701 9.59 -24.46 18.02
CA SER A 701 10.36 -23.69 19.01
C SER A 701 11.80 -23.42 18.58
N GLU A 702 12.33 -24.30 17.74
CA GLU A 702 13.66 -24.24 17.16
C GLU A 702 13.54 -24.58 15.67
N ASP A 703 14.24 -23.80 14.85
CA ASP A 703 14.60 -24.15 13.48
C ASP A 703 15.45 -25.44 13.44
N HIS A 704 15.38 -26.19 12.34
CA HIS A 704 16.16 -27.42 12.16
C HIS A 704 17.60 -27.15 11.68
N SER A 705 17.81 -26.16 10.82
CA SER A 705 19.10 -25.87 10.17
C SER A 705 20.21 -25.43 11.14
N LEU A 706 19.85 -24.64 12.15
CA LEU A 706 20.74 -24.11 13.20
C LEU A 706 20.45 -24.69 14.59
N GLY A 707 19.25 -25.24 14.82
CA GLY A 707 18.83 -25.70 16.16
C GLY A 707 18.62 -24.55 17.14
N THR A 708 17.99 -23.45 16.69
CA THR A 708 17.76 -22.25 17.51
C THR A 708 16.42 -21.57 17.23
N GLU A 709 15.93 -20.76 18.15
CA GLU A 709 14.77 -19.88 17.97
C GLU A 709 14.96 -18.80 16.87
N LYS A 710 16.21 -18.56 16.46
CA LYS A 710 16.62 -17.49 15.55
C LYS A 710 16.71 -17.92 14.08
N GLY A 711 16.83 -19.23 13.84
CA GLY A 711 16.91 -19.78 12.50
C GLY A 711 15.59 -19.67 11.74
N HIS A 712 15.65 -19.77 10.41
CA HIS A 712 14.56 -19.42 9.52
C HIS A 712 14.05 -20.63 8.76
N PHE A 713 12.73 -20.83 8.80
CA PHE A 713 12.02 -21.88 8.06
C PHE A 713 10.83 -21.29 7.30
N LEU A 714 10.34 -22.02 6.30
CA LEU A 714 9.06 -21.68 5.66
C LEU A 714 7.90 -22.25 6.48
N PHE A 715 6.81 -21.51 6.60
CA PHE A 715 5.61 -21.98 7.29
C PHE A 715 4.30 -21.58 6.59
N LEU A 716 3.27 -22.39 6.84
CA LEU A 716 1.89 -22.14 6.45
C LEU A 716 1.00 -22.23 7.72
N PRO A 717 0.60 -21.11 8.33
CA PRO A 717 -0.28 -21.09 9.50
C PRO A 717 -1.71 -21.53 9.15
N SER A 718 -2.32 -22.32 10.05
CA SER A 718 -3.72 -22.71 9.97
C SER A 718 -4.56 -21.95 11.01
N SER A 719 -5.09 -20.80 10.60
CA SER A 719 -6.02 -19.95 11.35
C SER A 719 -7.48 -20.25 11.02
N ASN A 720 -8.42 -19.90 11.90
CA ASN A 720 -9.87 -19.94 11.61
C ASN A 720 -10.38 -18.68 10.85
N ARG A 721 -9.47 -17.76 10.48
CA ARG A 721 -9.76 -16.46 9.86
C ARG A 721 -10.06 -16.58 8.36
N THR A 722 -9.31 -17.43 7.65
CA THR A 722 -9.56 -17.77 6.25
C THR A 722 -10.18 -19.17 6.12
N ALA A 723 -10.73 -19.49 4.95
CA ALA A 723 -11.33 -20.80 4.68
C ALA A 723 -10.33 -21.96 4.87
N THR A 724 -10.84 -23.13 5.25
CA THR A 724 -10.08 -24.38 5.20
C THR A 724 -9.98 -24.91 3.77
N ASN A 725 -8.99 -25.76 3.50
CA ASN A 725 -8.67 -26.31 2.17
C ASN A 725 -8.19 -25.27 1.13
N GLN A 726 -7.82 -24.06 1.55
CA GLN A 726 -7.00 -23.18 0.71
C GLN A 726 -5.60 -23.77 0.53
N LYS A 727 -5.03 -23.58 -0.65
CA LYS A 727 -3.72 -24.08 -1.06
C LYS A 727 -2.64 -23.00 -1.00
N ALA A 728 -1.40 -23.45 -0.85
CA ALA A 728 -0.14 -22.69 -0.93
C ALA A 728 0.88 -23.47 -1.77
N GLN A 729 1.34 -22.95 -2.91
CA GLN A 729 2.21 -23.64 -3.86
C GLN A 729 3.59 -22.97 -3.97
N LEU A 730 4.57 -23.54 -3.25
CA LEU A 730 5.98 -23.19 -3.42
C LEU A 730 6.56 -23.93 -4.63
N LEU A 731 6.95 -23.18 -5.66
CA LEU A 731 7.57 -23.69 -6.88
C LEU A 731 9.09 -23.77 -6.72
N GLY A 732 9.68 -24.88 -7.16
CA GLY A 732 11.13 -25.05 -7.28
C GLY A 732 11.66 -24.72 -8.68
N PRO A 733 13.00 -24.72 -8.85
CA PRO A 733 13.63 -24.47 -10.14
C PRO A 733 13.31 -25.55 -11.18
N HIS A 734 13.44 -25.19 -12.46
CA HIS A 734 13.31 -26.13 -13.58
C HIS A 734 14.47 -27.14 -13.59
N LEU A 735 14.16 -28.43 -13.52
CA LEU A 735 15.11 -29.54 -13.50
C LEU A 735 15.01 -30.37 -14.79
N PRO A 736 16.14 -30.78 -15.38
CA PRO A 736 16.15 -31.52 -16.63
C PRO A 736 15.59 -32.95 -16.47
N PRO A 737 15.16 -33.61 -17.58
CA PRO A 737 14.72 -35.00 -17.57
C PRO A 737 15.69 -35.93 -16.82
N THR A 738 15.16 -36.85 -16.02
CA THR A 738 15.94 -37.71 -15.12
C THR A 738 15.30 -39.08 -14.89
N LYS A 739 16.17 -40.10 -14.74
CA LYS A 739 15.81 -41.46 -14.29
C LYS A 739 15.85 -41.62 -12.77
N GLY A 740 16.17 -40.56 -12.03
CA GLY A 740 16.12 -40.55 -10.57
C GLY A 740 16.80 -39.32 -9.99
N THR A 741 16.03 -38.41 -9.43
CA THR A 741 16.48 -37.33 -8.54
C THR A 741 16.09 -37.69 -7.12
N CYS A 742 17.04 -37.73 -6.20
CA CYS A 742 16.71 -37.72 -4.79
C CYS A 742 16.31 -36.30 -4.36
N LEU A 743 15.07 -36.12 -3.89
CA LEU A 743 14.62 -34.96 -3.14
C LEU A 743 14.62 -35.31 -1.65
N LYS A 744 15.04 -34.35 -0.81
CA LYS A 744 15.04 -34.44 0.64
C LYS A 744 14.59 -33.11 1.24
N PHE A 745 13.91 -33.16 2.36
CA PHE A 745 13.50 -31.99 3.15
C PHE A 745 13.10 -32.42 4.55
N TRP A 746 12.93 -31.44 5.45
CA TRP A 746 12.31 -31.65 6.75
C TRP A 746 10.96 -30.96 6.80
N LEU A 747 10.02 -31.61 7.48
CA LEU A 747 8.65 -31.14 7.69
C LEU A 747 8.34 -31.18 9.18
N TYR A 748 7.85 -30.07 9.71
CA TYR A 748 7.15 -29.99 10.99
C TYR A 748 5.65 -29.88 10.74
N LYS A 749 4.85 -30.65 11.48
CA LYS A 749 3.39 -30.59 11.44
C LYS A 749 2.86 -30.77 12.86
N GLN A 750 2.16 -29.76 13.37
CA GLN A 750 1.48 -29.88 14.67
C GLN A 750 0.25 -30.80 14.54
N TYR A 751 -0.16 -31.45 15.64
CA TYR A 751 -1.31 -32.36 15.66
C TYR A 751 -2.60 -31.68 15.17
N SER A 752 -2.96 -31.96 13.92
CA SER A 752 -4.10 -31.43 13.20
C SER A 752 -4.46 -32.40 12.08
N THR A 753 -5.75 -32.68 11.91
CA THR A 753 -6.26 -33.69 10.95
C THR A 753 -6.68 -33.11 9.61
N ASP A 754 -6.70 -31.78 9.46
CA ASP A 754 -7.18 -31.10 8.25
C ASP A 754 -6.11 -30.27 7.51
N SER A 755 -4.97 -29.99 8.11
CA SER A 755 -3.78 -29.54 7.38
C SER A 755 -3.07 -30.71 6.68
N GLN A 756 -2.52 -30.50 5.48
CA GLN A 756 -1.81 -31.52 4.69
C GLN A 756 -0.62 -30.91 3.93
N LEU A 757 0.45 -31.67 3.73
CA LEU A 757 1.48 -31.33 2.74
C LEU A 757 1.45 -32.34 1.59
N LYS A 758 1.37 -31.85 0.35
CA LYS A 758 1.56 -32.66 -0.85
C LYS A 758 2.81 -32.22 -1.61
N VAL A 759 3.56 -33.19 -2.13
CA VAL A 759 4.70 -32.93 -3.02
C VAL A 759 4.32 -33.39 -4.42
N TRP A 760 4.41 -32.48 -5.38
CA TRP A 760 4.07 -32.70 -6.78
C TRP A 760 5.28 -32.53 -7.69
N THR A 761 5.26 -33.17 -8.86
CA THR A 761 6.09 -32.77 -10.01
C THR A 761 5.22 -32.08 -11.05
N LEU A 762 5.60 -30.87 -11.42
CA LEU A 762 4.96 -30.11 -12.50
C LEU A 762 5.75 -30.33 -13.79
N SER A 763 5.16 -30.97 -14.80
CA SER A 763 5.78 -31.15 -16.13
C SER A 763 4.76 -30.93 -17.25
N LYS A 764 5.13 -30.16 -18.28
CA LYS A 764 4.23 -29.74 -19.39
C LYS A 764 2.86 -29.19 -18.91
N GLY A 765 2.85 -28.49 -17.77
CA GLY A 765 1.66 -27.92 -17.15
C GLY A 765 0.80 -28.88 -16.32
N LEU A 766 1.13 -30.18 -16.29
CA LEU A 766 0.44 -31.22 -15.52
C LEU A 766 1.16 -31.45 -14.18
N LEU A 767 0.38 -31.58 -13.09
CA LEU A 767 0.88 -31.95 -11.76
C LEU A 767 0.71 -33.46 -11.55
N ASN A 768 1.79 -34.15 -11.17
CA ASN A 768 1.76 -35.57 -10.79
C ASN A 768 2.17 -35.71 -9.31
N GLU A 769 1.35 -36.37 -8.50
CA GLU A 769 1.57 -36.51 -7.05
C GLU A 769 2.76 -37.46 -6.78
N GLN A 770 3.65 -37.07 -5.86
CA GLN A 770 4.79 -37.88 -5.42
C GLN A 770 4.66 -38.30 -3.94
N LEU A 771 4.04 -37.44 -3.11
CA LEU A 771 3.81 -37.69 -1.69
C LEU A 771 2.58 -36.91 -1.20
N ASP A 772 1.84 -37.52 -0.28
CA ASP A 772 0.79 -36.89 0.53
C ASP A 772 1.07 -37.16 2.01
N VAL A 773 1.08 -36.11 2.84
CA VAL A 773 1.37 -36.17 4.28
C VAL A 773 0.22 -35.59 5.08
N THR A 774 -0.69 -36.48 5.48
CA THR A 774 -1.86 -36.17 6.32
C THR A 774 -1.52 -36.22 7.81
N GLU A 775 -0.73 -37.20 8.25
CA GLU A 775 -0.43 -37.45 9.67
C GLU A 775 1.09 -37.46 9.94
N LEU A 776 1.48 -36.86 11.07
CA LEU A 776 2.86 -36.77 11.55
C LEU A 776 2.84 -36.91 13.08
N GLU A 777 3.77 -37.70 13.63
CA GLU A 777 4.00 -37.78 15.07
C GLU A 777 5.42 -37.28 15.37
N GLY A 778 5.55 -36.38 16.36
CA GLY A 778 6.83 -35.84 16.83
C GLY A 778 7.22 -34.47 16.25
N PRO A 779 8.46 -34.00 16.56
CA PRO A 779 9.04 -32.78 15.99
C PRO A 779 9.49 -33.01 14.53
N TRP A 780 10.28 -32.07 13.98
CA TRP A 780 10.86 -32.09 12.62
C TRP A 780 11.17 -33.52 12.11
N ARG A 781 10.48 -33.91 11.03
CA ARG A 781 10.63 -35.21 10.38
C ARG A 781 11.19 -35.06 8.96
N ARG A 782 12.27 -35.79 8.70
CA ARG A 782 12.90 -35.91 7.39
C ARG A 782 12.09 -36.77 6.44
N PHE A 783 12.04 -36.35 5.17
CA PHE A 783 11.55 -37.14 4.04
C PHE A 783 12.64 -37.24 2.97
N ASP A 784 12.75 -38.41 2.33
CA ASP A 784 13.64 -38.72 1.20
C ASP A 784 12.75 -39.34 0.10
N ILE A 785 12.73 -38.77 -1.12
CA ILE A 785 11.84 -39.13 -2.24
C ILE A 785 12.65 -39.35 -3.52
N ASP A 786 12.43 -40.47 -4.22
CA ASP A 786 12.97 -40.73 -5.56
C ASP A 786 12.01 -40.21 -6.65
N ILE A 787 12.37 -39.10 -7.31
CA ILE A 787 11.61 -38.48 -8.40
C ILE A 787 12.13 -38.97 -9.76
N VAL A 788 11.23 -39.30 -10.69
CA VAL A 788 11.55 -39.71 -12.07
C VAL A 788 10.72 -38.89 -13.05
N SER A 789 11.35 -38.35 -14.10
CA SER A 789 10.64 -37.62 -15.16
C SER A 789 11.32 -37.80 -16.52
N THR A 790 10.54 -38.17 -17.55
CA THR A 790 11.03 -38.23 -18.94
C THR A 790 11.11 -36.87 -19.62
N GLU A 791 10.65 -35.82 -18.95
CA GLU A 791 10.51 -34.44 -19.42
C GLU A 791 11.16 -33.49 -18.42
N GLU A 792 11.37 -32.22 -18.80
CA GLU A 792 11.69 -31.19 -17.82
C GLU A 792 10.54 -31.04 -16.81
N TYR A 793 10.88 -30.84 -15.53
CA TYR A 793 9.92 -30.73 -14.45
C TYR A 793 10.38 -29.73 -13.38
N GLN A 794 9.41 -29.19 -12.64
CA GLN A 794 9.66 -28.52 -11.36
C GLN A 794 9.16 -29.41 -10.21
N ILE A 795 9.76 -29.24 -9.03
CA ILE A 795 9.26 -29.77 -7.77
C ILE A 795 8.33 -28.71 -7.18
N VAL A 796 7.16 -29.10 -6.68
CA VAL A 796 6.17 -28.18 -6.08
C VAL A 796 5.75 -28.70 -4.72
N PHE A 797 5.86 -27.87 -3.68
CA PHE A 797 5.31 -28.14 -2.36
C PHE A 797 3.95 -27.45 -2.23
N GLU A 798 2.89 -28.25 -2.20
CA GLU A 798 1.53 -27.76 -1.97
C GLU A 798 1.14 -27.97 -0.50
N GLY A 799 1.08 -26.88 0.26
CA GLY A 799 0.49 -26.86 1.59
C GLY A 799 -1.02 -26.67 1.49
N ILE A 800 -1.79 -27.48 2.22
CA ILE A 800 -3.24 -27.33 2.35
C ILE A 800 -3.54 -26.88 3.77
N LYS A 801 -4.18 -25.71 3.89
CA LYS A 801 -4.48 -25.06 5.16
C LYS A 801 -5.64 -25.73 5.89
N GLY A 802 -5.40 -26.11 7.15
CA GLY A 802 -6.40 -26.61 8.08
C GLY A 802 -7.13 -25.51 8.87
N ALA A 803 -7.89 -25.90 9.89
CA ALA A 803 -8.54 -24.98 10.82
C ALA A 803 -7.64 -24.56 12.00
N VAL A 804 -6.69 -25.43 12.38
CA VAL A 804 -5.77 -25.24 13.53
C VAL A 804 -4.39 -25.83 13.21
N GLY A 805 -3.34 -25.16 13.71
CA GLY A 805 -1.96 -25.65 13.72
C GLY A 805 -1.05 -24.98 12.70
N VAL A 806 0.06 -25.63 12.38
CA VAL A 806 1.07 -25.14 11.43
C VAL A 806 1.69 -26.28 10.64
N LEU A 807 2.02 -26.01 9.37
CA LEU A 807 2.98 -26.76 8.57
C LEU A 807 4.26 -25.91 8.46
N ALA A 808 5.45 -26.50 8.60
CA ALA A 808 6.70 -25.81 8.31
C ALA A 808 7.69 -26.71 7.56
N LEU A 809 8.47 -26.12 6.65
CA LEU A 809 9.43 -26.76 5.77
C LEU A 809 10.82 -26.16 5.97
N ASP A 810 11.84 -27.02 6.02
CA ASP A 810 13.24 -26.62 6.10
C ASP A 810 14.20 -27.61 5.38
N ASP A 811 15.43 -27.16 5.15
CA ASP A 811 16.62 -27.94 4.78
C ASP A 811 16.40 -28.79 3.51
N ILE A 812 15.90 -28.14 2.46
CA ILE A 812 15.55 -28.78 1.18
C ILE A 812 16.82 -29.05 0.38
N GLU A 813 17.12 -30.32 0.12
CA GLU A 813 18.25 -30.79 -0.70
C GLU A 813 17.73 -31.65 -1.86
N TYR A 814 18.17 -31.39 -3.10
CA TYR A 814 17.89 -32.28 -4.23
C TYR A 814 19.15 -32.61 -5.05
N THR A 815 19.26 -33.84 -5.56
CA THR A 815 20.41 -34.27 -6.40
C THR A 815 19.94 -34.97 -7.66
N VAL A 816 20.05 -34.30 -8.80
CA VAL A 816 19.60 -34.80 -10.11
C VAL A 816 20.50 -35.92 -10.64
N GLY A 817 19.91 -36.96 -11.25
CA GLY A 817 20.64 -38.10 -11.80
C GLY A 817 21.23 -39.06 -10.76
N VAL A 818 20.90 -38.88 -9.48
CA VAL A 818 21.26 -39.74 -8.35
C VAL A 818 20.04 -39.97 -7.47
N ASN A 819 19.64 -41.23 -7.31
CA ASN A 819 18.53 -41.63 -6.45
C ASN A 819 18.93 -41.63 -4.96
N CYS A 820 17.97 -41.66 -4.03
CA CYS A 820 18.23 -41.57 -2.59
C CYS A 820 19.00 -42.80 -2.04
N ALA A 821 18.96 -43.93 -2.73
CA ALA A 821 19.86 -45.06 -2.49
C ALA A 821 21.31 -44.82 -2.98
N LYS A 822 21.65 -43.58 -3.34
CA LYS A 822 22.95 -43.08 -3.84
C LYS A 822 23.44 -43.77 -5.12
N LYS A 823 22.52 -44.29 -5.95
CA LYS A 823 22.86 -44.86 -7.26
C LYS A 823 22.74 -43.77 -8.32
N VAL A 824 23.78 -43.62 -9.13
CA VAL A 824 23.73 -42.79 -10.35
C VAL A 824 22.77 -43.46 -11.34
N THR A 825 21.67 -42.80 -11.64
CA THR A 825 20.60 -43.26 -12.55
C THR A 825 20.81 -42.72 -13.96
N ASP A 826 21.29 -41.48 -14.07
CA ASP A 826 21.64 -40.82 -15.32
C ASP A 826 23.15 -40.83 -15.52
N GLY A 827 23.66 -41.96 -16.04
CA GLY A 827 25.03 -42.05 -16.53
C GLY A 827 25.28 -41.12 -17.74
N PRO A 828 26.54 -40.73 -18.01
CA PRO A 828 26.88 -39.82 -19.09
C PRO A 828 26.37 -40.34 -20.44
N SER A 829 25.70 -39.47 -21.21
CA SER A 829 25.08 -39.86 -22.47
C SER A 829 26.12 -40.39 -23.46
N ASN A 830 25.95 -41.66 -23.87
CA ASN A 830 26.81 -42.33 -24.85
C ASN A 830 26.83 -41.62 -26.22
N ALA A 831 25.97 -40.63 -26.48
CA ALA A 831 26.06 -39.76 -27.65
C ALA A 831 27.46 -39.17 -27.84
N GLY A 832 28.13 -38.73 -26.77
CA GLY A 832 29.50 -38.20 -26.83
C GLY A 832 30.53 -39.27 -27.22
N GLY A 833 30.44 -40.46 -26.63
CA GLY A 833 31.32 -41.58 -26.95
C GLY A 833 31.09 -42.12 -28.36
N ILE A 834 29.84 -42.14 -28.84
CA ILE A 834 29.49 -42.56 -30.21
C ILE A 834 29.99 -41.50 -31.21
N ALA A 835 29.79 -40.21 -30.94
CA ALA A 835 30.29 -39.14 -31.81
C ALA A 835 31.82 -39.15 -31.92
N ALA A 836 32.53 -39.27 -30.79
CA ALA A 836 33.99 -39.41 -30.79
C ALA A 836 34.44 -40.66 -31.57
N SER A 837 33.77 -41.80 -31.36
CA SER A 837 34.05 -43.06 -32.09
C SER A 837 33.84 -42.90 -33.60
N VAL A 838 32.74 -42.27 -34.02
CA VAL A 838 32.42 -42.02 -35.43
C VAL A 838 33.42 -41.04 -36.05
N ILE A 839 33.83 -39.99 -35.34
CA ILE A 839 34.87 -39.06 -35.82
C ILE A 839 36.21 -39.78 -36.00
N VAL A 840 36.63 -40.61 -35.04
CA VAL A 840 37.86 -41.41 -35.15
C VAL A 840 37.78 -42.42 -36.30
N VAL A 841 36.63 -43.09 -36.50
CA VAL A 841 36.41 -43.99 -37.64
C VAL A 841 36.42 -43.24 -38.98
N LEU A 842 35.80 -42.06 -39.07
CA LEU A 842 35.84 -41.23 -40.28
C LEU A 842 37.25 -40.69 -40.58
N LEU A 843 38.03 -40.35 -39.57
CA LEU A 843 39.45 -39.97 -39.72
C LEU A 843 40.32 -41.17 -40.13
N LEU A 844 40.07 -42.37 -39.61
CA LEU A 844 40.73 -43.60 -40.04
C LEU A 844 40.36 -43.98 -41.48
N ILE A 845 39.10 -43.83 -41.89
CA ILE A 845 38.65 -44.04 -43.27
C ILE A 845 39.27 -42.98 -44.19
N GLY A 846 39.26 -41.70 -43.79
CA GLY A 846 39.86 -40.61 -44.56
C GLY A 846 41.38 -40.77 -44.75
N THR A 847 42.10 -41.21 -43.70
CA THR A 847 43.54 -41.49 -43.79
C THR A 847 43.84 -42.76 -44.60
N LEU A 848 43.02 -43.81 -44.50
CA LEU A 848 43.12 -44.99 -45.39
C LEU A 848 42.88 -44.63 -46.86
N ILE A 849 41.87 -43.79 -47.16
CA ILE A 849 41.61 -43.28 -48.51
C ILE A 849 42.79 -42.43 -48.99
N ALA A 850 43.34 -41.54 -48.16
CA ALA A 850 44.50 -40.73 -48.50
C ALA A 850 45.75 -41.60 -48.78
N LEU A 851 45.99 -42.64 -47.97
CA LEU A 851 47.08 -43.61 -48.17
C LEU A 851 46.86 -44.46 -49.43
N PHE A 852 45.62 -44.83 -49.75
CA PHE A 852 45.29 -45.57 -50.97
C PHE A 852 45.46 -44.71 -52.23
N ILE A 853 45.04 -43.44 -52.19
CA ILE A 853 45.29 -42.46 -53.26
C ILE A 853 46.80 -42.21 -53.42
N TYR A 854 47.55 -42.13 -52.32
CA TYR A 854 49.01 -42.03 -52.34
C TYR A 854 49.67 -43.27 -52.94
N TYR A 855 49.21 -44.48 -52.59
CA TYR A 855 49.68 -45.75 -53.15
C TYR A 855 49.41 -45.85 -54.66
N LEU A 856 48.22 -45.48 -55.12
CA LEU A 856 47.90 -45.45 -56.55
C LEU A 856 48.74 -44.40 -57.30
N ARG A 857 48.97 -43.23 -56.71
CA ARG A 857 49.86 -42.20 -57.28
C ARG A 857 51.34 -42.60 -57.29
N THR A 858 51.81 -43.42 -56.35
CA THR A 858 53.18 -43.94 -56.38
C THR A 858 53.32 -45.12 -57.35
N GLN A 859 52.34 -46.02 -57.48
CA GLN A 859 52.33 -47.03 -58.54
C GLN A 859 52.38 -46.39 -59.95
N MET A 860 51.55 -45.38 -60.23
CA MET A 860 51.59 -44.67 -61.51
C MET A 860 52.93 -43.94 -61.77
N ARG A 861 53.71 -43.60 -60.73
CA ARG A 861 55.07 -43.06 -60.88
C ARG A 861 56.14 -44.13 -61.14
N VAL A 862 55.92 -45.38 -60.75
CA VAL A 862 56.87 -46.48 -60.98
C VAL A 862 56.77 -47.03 -62.41
N GLN A 863 55.60 -46.95 -63.06
CA GLN A 863 55.42 -47.39 -64.46
C GLN A 863 55.81 -46.32 -65.52
N ALA A 864 56.33 -45.16 -65.10
CA ALA A 864 56.67 -44.05 -66.00
C ALA A 864 58.19 -43.94 -66.33
N LEU A 865 58.97 -44.99 -66.06
CA LEU A 865 60.43 -45.01 -66.19
C LEU A 865 60.97 -46.25 -66.92
N THR A 866 60.36 -46.59 -68.06
CA THR A 866 60.86 -47.64 -68.96
C THR A 866 60.61 -47.32 -70.44
N ASP A 867 61.65 -46.75 -71.07
CA ASP A 867 62.02 -46.95 -72.49
C ASP A 867 61.14 -46.30 -73.61
N PRO A 868 61.64 -46.15 -74.87
CA PRO A 868 61.95 -44.78 -75.31
C PRO A 868 61.60 -44.38 -76.78
N SER A 869 62.01 -43.15 -77.16
CA SER A 869 62.45 -42.69 -78.51
C SER A 869 61.52 -41.84 -79.43
N SER A 870 62.17 -41.17 -80.39
CA SER A 870 61.71 -40.52 -81.64
C SER A 870 60.90 -39.20 -81.66
N SER A 871 61.63 -38.08 -81.83
CA SER A 871 61.59 -37.10 -82.95
C SER A 871 60.33 -36.35 -83.46
N SER A 872 60.57 -35.05 -83.74
CA SER A 872 60.20 -34.24 -84.94
C SER A 872 58.80 -33.61 -85.16
N SER A 873 58.79 -32.27 -85.01
CA SER A 873 58.33 -31.20 -85.96
C SER A 873 56.88 -31.07 -86.50
N LEU A 874 56.28 -29.90 -86.17
CA LEU A 874 55.64 -28.88 -87.05
C LEU A 874 54.47 -29.21 -88.02
N GLU A 875 53.41 -28.40 -87.89
CA GLU A 875 52.40 -27.99 -88.92
C GLU A 875 51.44 -29.10 -89.45
N ASP A 876 50.22 -28.84 -89.96
CA ASP A 876 49.47 -27.60 -90.30
C ASP A 876 47.93 -27.76 -90.09
N ARG A 877 47.18 -26.63 -90.09
CA ARG A 877 45.73 -26.40 -90.40
C ARG A 877 44.59 -27.29 -89.84
N GLY A 878 43.66 -26.66 -89.10
CA GLY A 878 42.57 -25.90 -89.75
C GLY A 878 41.09 -26.18 -89.37
N GLY A 879 40.28 -25.11 -89.21
CA GLY A 879 38.83 -25.11 -89.55
C GLY A 879 37.81 -24.49 -88.56
N PHE A 880 37.30 -23.27 -88.89
CA PHE A 880 35.95 -22.68 -88.60
C PHE A 880 35.36 -22.63 -87.16
N GLY A 881 34.53 -21.64 -86.77
CA GLY A 881 34.13 -20.38 -87.41
C GLY A 881 32.84 -19.75 -86.78
N ASN A 882 32.69 -18.41 -86.88
CA ASN A 882 31.46 -17.61 -86.69
C ASN A 882 30.88 -17.52 -85.22
N ASP A 883 30.18 -16.45 -84.78
CA ASP A 883 29.93 -15.12 -85.37
C ASP A 883 29.58 -14.01 -84.34
N ASN A 884 29.47 -12.79 -84.87
CA ASN A 884 28.91 -11.53 -84.33
C ASN A 884 27.41 -11.64 -83.91
N TYR A 885 26.68 -10.68 -83.32
CA TYR A 885 26.84 -9.29 -82.80
C TYR A 885 25.74 -9.09 -81.71
N GLU A 886 25.35 -7.97 -81.08
CA GLU A 886 25.53 -6.49 -81.12
C GLU A 886 25.23 -5.99 -79.65
N ALA A 887 24.91 -4.76 -79.19
CA ALA A 887 24.82 -3.34 -79.58
C ALA A 887 24.72 -2.50 -78.26
N ASP A 888 24.53 -1.18 -78.24
CA ASP A 888 25.51 -0.11 -78.50
C ASP A 888 25.01 1.22 -77.82
N LEU A 889 25.84 2.27 -77.78
CA LEU A 889 25.52 3.70 -77.53
C LEU A 889 25.05 4.12 -76.09
N SER A 890 25.41 5.29 -75.52
CA SER A 890 26.29 6.39 -75.97
C SER A 890 26.61 7.42 -74.84
N VAL A 891 27.79 8.09 -74.90
CA VAL A 891 28.04 9.56 -74.75
C VAL A 891 27.38 10.32 -73.56
N SER A 892 28.02 11.13 -72.71
CA SER A 892 29.42 11.60 -72.46
C SER A 892 29.45 12.33 -71.07
N SER A 893 30.47 13.05 -70.55
CA SER A 893 31.77 13.59 -71.03
C SER A 893 32.67 14.07 -69.87
N GLY A 894 33.99 13.83 -69.95
CA GLY A 894 35.08 14.73 -69.51
C GLY A 894 35.30 15.02 -68.00
N VAL A 895 36.48 15.41 -67.52
CA VAL A 895 37.80 15.69 -68.16
C VAL A 895 38.95 15.19 -67.23
N GLU A 896 40.15 14.99 -67.77
CA GLU A 896 41.31 14.32 -67.13
C GLU A 896 42.24 15.19 -66.22
N PRO A 897 43.14 14.56 -65.42
CA PRO A 897 44.16 15.16 -64.54
C PRO A 897 45.49 15.49 -65.32
N PRO A 898 46.75 15.65 -64.78
CA PRO A 898 47.31 15.45 -63.42
C PRO A 898 48.36 16.53 -62.98
N ASN A 899 49.42 16.11 -62.24
CA ASN A 899 50.64 16.85 -61.81
C ASN A 899 50.48 17.80 -60.59
N ARG A 900 51.50 18.09 -59.74
CA ARG A 900 52.95 17.72 -59.68
C ARG A 900 53.57 18.06 -58.30
N LEU A 901 54.71 17.42 -57.94
CA LEU A 901 55.80 17.95 -57.04
C LEU A 901 55.46 18.19 -55.53
N ASP A 902 56.39 18.22 -54.54
CA ASP A 902 57.82 17.84 -54.48
C ASP A 902 58.37 17.65 -53.02
N LEU A 903 59.64 17.20 -52.90
CA LEU A 903 60.64 17.43 -51.83
C LEU A 903 60.52 16.86 -50.37
N LEU A 904 61.46 15.93 -50.08
CA LEU A 904 62.46 15.92 -48.98
C LEU A 904 62.20 15.39 -47.54
N LYS A 905 63.11 14.48 -47.15
CA LYS A 905 63.86 14.37 -45.85
C LYS A 905 63.17 13.89 -44.56
N SER A 906 63.15 12.56 -44.44
CA SER A 906 63.78 11.74 -43.38
C SER A 906 64.96 12.34 -42.57
N PRO A 907 65.39 11.75 -41.42
CA PRO A 907 64.65 11.01 -40.37
C PRO A 907 65.27 11.29 -38.95
N SER A 908 65.40 10.25 -38.10
CA SER A 908 66.03 10.15 -36.75
C SER A 908 65.20 10.77 -35.60
N ILE A 909 64.84 10.06 -34.51
CA ILE A 909 65.48 9.03 -33.65
C ILE A 909 66.44 9.63 -32.62
N HIS A 910 66.03 9.64 -31.34
CA HIS A 910 66.88 9.18 -30.23
C HIS A 910 66.08 8.80 -28.96
N ARG A 911 66.33 7.57 -28.48
CA ARG A 911 66.28 7.15 -27.05
C ARG A 911 67.67 7.45 -26.44
N PRO A 912 67.87 7.59 -25.09
CA PRO A 912 67.78 6.46 -24.14
C PRO A 912 67.48 6.78 -22.64
N SER A 913 67.50 5.71 -21.80
CA SER A 913 67.80 5.62 -20.35
C SER A 913 67.03 6.51 -19.35
N ILE A 914 66.17 5.99 -18.44
CA ILE A 914 66.42 5.11 -17.27
C ILE A 914 67.29 5.78 -16.17
N PHE A 915 66.72 6.05 -14.98
CA PHE A 915 67.15 5.55 -13.65
C PHE A 915 66.39 6.25 -12.48
N PHE A 916 65.74 5.44 -11.60
CA PHE A 916 65.59 5.61 -10.12
C PHE A 916 64.96 6.93 -9.56
N ASP A 917 64.43 7.01 -8.32
CA ASP A 917 64.16 6.00 -7.28
C ASP A 917 62.85 6.32 -6.52
N SER A 918 62.44 5.37 -5.69
CA SER A 918 61.44 5.38 -4.62
C SER A 918 61.48 6.62 -3.71
N PHE A 919 60.31 7.08 -3.24
CA PHE A 919 60.11 7.38 -1.82
C PHE A 919 58.64 7.24 -1.40
N MET A 920 58.44 6.84 -0.14
CA MET A 920 57.16 6.44 0.47
C MET A 920 56.76 7.43 1.58
N PHE A 921 55.52 7.28 2.09
CA PHE A 921 54.97 7.77 3.37
C PHE A 921 54.20 9.13 3.38
N PRO A 922 53.23 9.31 4.31
CA PRO A 922 51.86 9.58 3.86
C PRO A 922 51.15 10.75 4.59
N VAL A 923 49.88 10.94 4.24
CA VAL A 923 48.78 11.26 5.17
C VAL A 923 47.66 10.26 4.93
#